data_AF-A0A521GNC6-F1
#
_entry.id   AF-A0A521GNC6-F1
#
_cell.length_a   1.000
_cell.length_b   1.000
_cell.length_c   1.000
_cell.angle_alpha   90.00
_cell.angle_beta   90.00
_cell.angle_gamma   90.00
#
_symmetry.space_group_name_H-M   'P 1'
#
loop_
_entity.id
_entity.type
_entity.pdbx_description
1 polymer ?
#
loop_
_entity_poly.entity_id
_entity_poly.type
_entity_poly.pdbx_seq_one_letter_code
_entity_poly.pdbx_strand_id
1 'polypeptide(L)'
;MIDWKTLRDHANPPYQTAGFSWAPYFLFLSTYIEIGRWDLIDVMLVSTEQPDVLLALTKNDGPLRDKIAEIVKKAPEQTVLKLYAAFGQHLQKPINGNSVRSSIMWAALSRKDFSQGFWQQLFQGASNDDKYFFFLRAIDGKCTNGIEALKAEIAPKITAQIPKLVEYPDPSLEYDPFKSLVKLFASTDAYEYELYQYTAGPHQQILHPKIAEAAVQQARKKIAERFTLADSILDIMAAQVLRCGFSIPADIQSTIDTVTDSNSWTFFHFVNRLAILETGQEIPSRPRSEGDFRRSLEPTNVSEAWAVIAQDARDAYWFTRNADVEKALELLEAGIERPLKHYQIHLIRIAALRFCADGKLVIAARFRDLLPDPDILGKEVNGKINTVAGLKRHQLIQLDGLAAWQQVLNREPPCKELARYPVFGFKPALFTQILPTIQFAYNQEYPYNRDERAYEPMIWAYKLCCLFGNEQQVADYMRQHGKADANQPVHDLCQFELPKRGLWTPKSWGDLAVKYGPGLTKYLGIAPGVEKHLGRPPRTLEEIKDALPYAAYARGKENLELARVCAEAGLSEDAFNKCLELRFKTSDKLPDVRIDGAEIGFRDYIFYKLPCNDYRGLVLGQLSNNCQSVGGHGERAAVHGATSEYGGFYVVVKKTPQGEKIVAQSWAWLAKNGELVFDSMEPVNETYHPVCKVLYKEAAKRMKEKHGVPEVRLGTGGKTPKMGMKAAAISLEPLDTKAYDAQKQYVLEARDSTGGSATPPPAVKRYHDAHMRYM
;
A
#
# COMPACT_ATOMS: atom_id res chain seq x y z
N MET A 1 36.35 -51.35 -22.85
CA MET A 1 35.62 -51.38 -21.57
C MET A 1 36.45 -50.64 -20.56
N ILE A 2 35.99 -49.49 -20.08
CA ILE A 2 36.69 -48.77 -19.02
C ILE A 2 36.19 -49.34 -17.69
N ASP A 3 37.12 -49.73 -16.81
CA ASP A 3 36.83 -50.24 -15.47
C ASP A 3 36.24 -49.12 -14.60
N TRP A 4 35.00 -49.33 -14.14
CA TRP A 4 34.26 -48.38 -13.31
C TRP A 4 34.98 -48.10 -11.97
N LYS A 5 35.74 -49.06 -11.44
CA LYS A 5 36.51 -48.84 -10.21
C LYS A 5 37.56 -47.74 -10.39
N THR A 6 38.21 -47.70 -11.55
CA THR A 6 39.27 -46.75 -11.88
C THR A 6 38.74 -45.32 -12.10
N LEU A 7 37.56 -45.17 -12.70
CA LEU A 7 36.89 -43.87 -12.90
C LEU A 7 36.37 -43.28 -11.58
N ARG A 8 35.86 -44.14 -10.70
CA ARG A 8 35.40 -43.78 -9.35
C ARG A 8 36.54 -43.31 -8.45
N ASP A 9 37.67 -44.01 -8.48
CA ASP A 9 38.80 -43.70 -7.59
C ASP A 9 39.55 -42.42 -8.03
N HIS A 10 39.39 -41.97 -9.29
CA HIS A 10 39.90 -40.66 -9.76
C HIS A 10 38.97 -39.48 -9.47
N ALA A 11 37.70 -39.73 -9.14
CA ALA A 11 36.70 -38.68 -8.91
C ALA A 11 36.63 -38.21 -7.45
N ASN A 12 37.46 -38.75 -6.55
CA ASN A 12 37.34 -38.47 -5.12
C ASN A 12 38.69 -38.17 -4.42
N PRO A 13 39.20 -36.92 -4.48
CA PRO A 13 40.16 -36.38 -3.51
C PRO A 13 39.48 -35.45 -2.48
N PRO A 14 40.11 -35.18 -1.32
CA PRO A 14 39.44 -34.58 -0.17
C PRO A 14 39.43 -33.05 -0.25
N TYR A 15 38.44 -32.45 -0.90
CA TYR A 15 38.11 -31.03 -0.72
C TYR A 15 36.60 -30.82 -0.78
N GLN A 16 35.99 -30.59 0.38
CA GLN A 16 34.55 -30.42 0.59
C GLN A 16 34.01 -29.00 0.30
N THR A 17 34.73 -28.14 -0.40
CA THR A 17 34.31 -26.75 -0.61
C THR A 17 34.59 -26.24 -2.03
N ALA A 18 33.84 -26.72 -3.00
CA ALA A 18 33.52 -25.99 -4.24
C ALA A 18 32.44 -26.77 -4.99
N GLY A 19 31.38 -26.08 -5.43
CA GLY A 19 30.26 -26.70 -6.15
C GLY A 19 30.72 -27.44 -7.40
N PHE A 20 30.64 -28.77 -7.38
CA PHE A 20 30.82 -29.59 -8.56
C PHE A 20 29.53 -29.61 -9.39
N SER A 21 29.66 -29.36 -10.69
CA SER A 21 28.54 -29.50 -11.62
C SER A 21 28.35 -30.98 -11.97
N TRP A 22 27.13 -31.49 -11.80
CA TRP A 22 26.71 -32.84 -12.21
C TRP A 22 26.60 -33.00 -13.75
N ALA A 23 27.06 -32.00 -14.51
CA ALA A 23 27.01 -31.96 -15.96
C ALA A 23 27.61 -33.20 -16.67
N PRO A 24 28.70 -33.83 -16.18
CA PRO A 24 29.27 -35.02 -16.83
C PRO A 24 28.32 -36.24 -16.78
N TYR A 25 27.62 -36.44 -15.66
CA TYR A 25 26.64 -37.52 -15.51
C TYR A 25 25.42 -37.31 -16.41
N PHE A 26 24.95 -36.06 -16.51
CA PHE A 26 23.86 -35.67 -17.40
C PHE A 26 24.22 -35.87 -18.88
N LEU A 27 25.43 -35.46 -19.27
CA LEU A 27 25.92 -35.63 -20.63
C LEU A 27 26.00 -37.11 -20.98
N PHE A 28 26.56 -37.94 -20.08
CA PHE A 28 26.64 -39.38 -20.28
C PHE A 28 25.27 -40.06 -20.37
N LEU A 29 24.33 -39.73 -19.48
CA LEU A 29 22.97 -40.29 -19.56
C LEU A 29 22.30 -39.89 -20.88
N SER A 30 22.39 -38.61 -21.25
CA SER A 30 21.80 -38.11 -22.49
C SER A 30 22.39 -38.77 -23.74
N THR A 31 23.71 -38.99 -23.77
CA THR A 31 24.39 -39.68 -24.87
C THR A 31 23.93 -41.14 -24.98
N TYR A 32 23.81 -41.86 -23.86
CA TYR A 32 23.35 -43.26 -23.89
C TYR A 32 21.88 -43.42 -24.29
N ILE A 33 21.05 -42.44 -23.92
CA ILE A 33 19.66 -42.34 -24.37
C ILE A 33 19.58 -42.07 -25.87
N GLU A 34 20.41 -41.14 -26.38
CA GLU A 34 20.44 -40.80 -27.81
C GLU A 34 20.90 -41.96 -28.69
N ILE A 35 21.83 -42.81 -28.21
CA ILE A 35 22.31 -43.98 -28.96
C ILE A 35 21.54 -45.28 -28.66
N GLY A 36 20.46 -45.23 -27.88
CA GLY A 36 19.57 -46.36 -27.62
C GLY A 36 20.18 -47.52 -26.81
N ARG A 37 21.21 -47.26 -26.00
CA ARG A 37 21.90 -48.28 -25.17
C ARG A 37 21.25 -48.44 -23.81
N TRP A 38 20.01 -48.96 -23.82
CA TRP A 38 19.18 -49.17 -22.63
C TRP A 38 19.77 -50.18 -21.63
N ASP A 39 20.59 -51.11 -22.11
CA ASP A 39 21.34 -52.07 -21.30
C ASP A 39 22.29 -51.39 -20.29
N LEU A 40 22.93 -50.29 -20.70
CA LEU A 40 23.83 -49.52 -19.84
C LEU A 40 23.10 -48.62 -18.86
N ILE A 41 21.91 -48.14 -19.23
CA ILE A 41 21.03 -47.36 -18.35
C ILE A 41 20.49 -48.25 -17.23
N ASP A 42 20.08 -49.48 -17.56
CA ASP A 42 19.68 -50.48 -16.58
C ASP A 42 20.82 -50.82 -15.60
N VAL A 43 22.08 -50.93 -16.08
CA VAL A 43 23.26 -51.12 -15.20
C VAL A 43 23.49 -49.91 -14.31
N MET A 44 23.32 -48.68 -14.79
CA MET A 44 23.44 -47.48 -13.95
C MET A 44 22.34 -47.39 -12.89
N LEU A 45 21.10 -47.75 -13.23
CA LEU A 45 19.96 -47.73 -12.31
C LEU A 45 20.05 -48.84 -11.25
N VAL A 46 20.65 -49.99 -11.58
CA VAL A 46 20.85 -51.12 -10.65
C VAL A 46 22.12 -50.95 -9.80
N SER A 47 23.17 -50.30 -10.30
CA SER A 47 24.44 -50.12 -9.57
C SER A 47 24.48 -48.87 -8.66
N THR A 48 23.48 -47.99 -8.73
CA THR A 48 23.39 -46.79 -7.90
C THR A 48 22.53 -47.03 -6.66
N GLU A 49 23.09 -47.73 -5.65
CA GLU A 49 22.53 -47.77 -4.28
C GLU A 49 22.67 -46.42 -3.53
N GLN A 50 22.77 -45.27 -4.23
CA GLN A 50 22.96 -43.95 -3.62
C GLN A 50 21.77 -43.03 -3.90
N PRO A 51 20.91 -42.77 -2.88
CA PRO A 51 19.76 -41.88 -2.97
C PRO A 51 20.10 -40.45 -3.42
N ASP A 52 21.34 -39.99 -3.20
CA ASP A 52 21.77 -38.62 -3.45
C ASP A 52 21.85 -38.27 -4.95
N VAL A 53 22.08 -39.25 -5.83
CA VAL A 53 22.09 -39.04 -7.29
C VAL A 53 20.67 -38.79 -7.79
N LEU A 54 19.70 -39.62 -7.35
CA LEU A 54 18.28 -39.44 -7.66
C LEU A 54 17.73 -38.15 -7.04
N LEU A 55 18.17 -37.78 -5.82
CA LEU A 55 17.74 -36.57 -5.15
C LEU A 55 18.31 -35.29 -5.81
N ALA A 56 19.56 -35.31 -6.28
CA ALA A 56 20.18 -34.20 -7.01
C ALA A 56 19.47 -33.93 -8.34
N LEU A 57 18.98 -34.97 -9.01
CA LEU A 57 18.16 -34.85 -10.22
C LEU A 57 16.85 -34.08 -9.94
N THR A 58 16.19 -34.30 -8.80
CA THR A 58 14.89 -33.66 -8.49
C THR A 58 14.93 -32.17 -8.09
N LYS A 59 16.11 -31.54 -7.95
CA LYS A 59 16.23 -30.14 -7.50
C LYS A 59 16.19 -29.09 -8.62
N ASN A 60 16.26 -29.48 -9.89
CA ASN A 60 16.17 -28.57 -11.04
C ASN A 60 14.78 -28.65 -11.68
N ASP A 61 13.95 -27.64 -11.45
CA ASP A 61 12.55 -27.63 -11.91
C ASP A 61 12.42 -27.15 -13.36
N GLY A 62 11.86 -28.03 -14.20
CA GLY A 62 11.49 -27.76 -15.61
C GLY A 62 12.21 -28.71 -16.58
N PRO A 63 13.46 -28.43 -16.99
CA PRO A 63 14.11 -29.10 -18.11
C PRO A 63 14.28 -30.63 -17.93
N LEU A 64 14.40 -31.09 -16.69
CA LEU A 64 14.56 -32.53 -16.42
C LEU A 64 13.25 -33.30 -16.52
N ARG A 65 12.11 -32.70 -16.14
CA ARG A 65 10.80 -33.36 -16.25
C ARG A 65 10.48 -33.68 -17.71
N ASP A 66 10.81 -32.73 -18.58
CA ASP A 66 10.65 -32.89 -20.03
C ASP A 66 11.58 -33.97 -20.59
N LYS A 67 12.83 -34.02 -20.10
CA LYS A 67 13.81 -35.04 -20.50
C LYS A 67 13.40 -36.45 -20.02
N ILE A 68 12.90 -36.59 -18.78
CA ILE A 68 12.37 -37.85 -18.24
C ILE A 68 11.14 -38.29 -19.04
N ALA A 69 10.25 -37.36 -19.37
CA ALA A 69 9.11 -37.67 -20.23
C ALA A 69 9.55 -38.15 -21.62
N GLU A 70 10.61 -37.54 -22.19
CA GLU A 70 11.19 -37.98 -23.47
C GLU A 70 11.81 -39.38 -23.38
N ILE A 71 12.49 -39.69 -22.28
CA ILE A 71 13.07 -41.01 -22.02
C ILE A 71 11.97 -42.07 -21.96
N VAL A 72 10.91 -41.83 -21.19
CA VAL A 72 9.79 -42.78 -21.04
C VAL A 72 9.05 -42.99 -22.36
N LYS A 73 9.00 -41.97 -23.23
CA LYS A 73 8.44 -42.11 -24.58
C LYS A 73 9.25 -43.04 -25.50
N LYS A 74 10.51 -43.33 -25.18
CA LYS A 74 11.41 -44.15 -26.01
C LYS A 74 11.83 -45.47 -25.32
N ALA A 75 11.69 -45.56 -24.00
CA ALA A 75 12.15 -46.71 -23.22
C ALA A 75 11.26 -47.96 -23.39
N PRO A 76 11.84 -49.18 -23.26
CA PRO A 76 11.08 -50.42 -23.13
C PRO A 76 10.25 -50.47 -21.84
N GLU A 77 9.17 -51.25 -21.83
CA GLU A 77 8.25 -51.41 -20.69
C GLU A 77 8.96 -51.70 -19.37
N GLN A 78 9.91 -52.64 -19.38
CA GLN A 78 10.62 -53.07 -18.19
C GLN A 78 11.50 -51.97 -17.58
N THR A 79 12.10 -51.13 -18.43
CA THR A 79 12.90 -49.98 -17.99
C THR A 79 12.01 -48.89 -17.39
N VAL A 80 10.81 -48.66 -17.94
CA VAL A 80 9.84 -47.71 -17.38
C VAL A 80 9.32 -48.18 -16.01
N LEU A 81 9.05 -49.48 -15.85
CA LEU A 81 8.65 -50.05 -14.56
C LEU A 81 9.76 -49.93 -13.51
N LYS A 82 11.01 -50.20 -13.88
CA LYS A 82 12.18 -50.02 -12.99
C LYS A 82 12.38 -48.56 -12.59
N LEU A 83 12.25 -47.62 -13.53
CA LEU A 83 12.32 -46.20 -13.25
C LEU A 83 11.22 -45.79 -12.26
N TYR A 84 9.97 -46.19 -12.51
CA TYR A 84 8.85 -45.89 -11.63
C TYR A 84 9.08 -46.43 -10.20
N ALA A 85 9.56 -47.68 -10.07
CA ALA A 85 9.86 -48.30 -8.78
C ALA A 85 11.04 -47.63 -8.04
N ALA A 86 12.10 -47.22 -8.75
CA ALA A 86 13.26 -46.55 -8.16
C ALA A 86 12.89 -45.17 -7.59
N PHE A 87 12.10 -44.37 -8.32
CA PHE A 87 11.50 -43.13 -7.80
C PHE A 87 10.43 -43.41 -6.73
N GLY A 88 9.88 -44.62 -6.73
CA GLY A 88 9.04 -45.27 -5.71
C GLY A 88 9.66 -45.34 -4.31
N GLN A 89 10.87 -45.88 -4.25
CA GLN A 89 11.49 -46.29 -2.99
C GLN A 89 12.37 -45.20 -2.37
N HIS A 90 12.97 -44.31 -3.17
CA HIS A 90 14.03 -43.40 -2.69
C HIS A 90 13.57 -41.98 -2.33
N LEU A 91 12.32 -41.61 -2.60
CA LEU A 91 11.79 -40.25 -2.32
C LEU A 91 10.74 -40.30 -1.21
N GLN A 92 11.18 -40.40 0.05
CA GLN A 92 10.30 -40.35 1.23
C GLN A 92 9.86 -38.92 1.63
N LYS A 93 10.30 -37.86 0.93
CA LYS A 93 9.77 -36.50 1.15
C LYS A 93 8.59 -36.21 0.21
N PRO A 94 7.41 -35.87 0.74
CA PRO A 94 6.14 -35.91 -0.01
C PRO A 94 5.99 -34.88 -1.14
N ILE A 95 6.80 -33.81 -1.17
CA ILE A 95 6.53 -32.67 -2.06
C ILE A 95 7.16 -32.85 -3.46
N ASN A 96 8.32 -33.51 -3.58
CA ASN A 96 9.04 -33.60 -4.87
C ASN A 96 8.94 -34.99 -5.54
N GLY A 97 8.69 -36.07 -4.78
CA GLY A 97 8.54 -37.42 -5.34
C GLY A 97 7.30 -37.60 -6.22
N ASN A 98 6.21 -36.94 -5.84
CA ASN A 98 4.93 -37.08 -6.55
C ASN A 98 4.96 -36.42 -7.93
N SER A 99 5.74 -35.34 -8.13
CA SER A 99 5.81 -34.66 -9.42
C SER A 99 6.57 -35.47 -10.47
N VAL A 100 7.66 -36.15 -10.10
CA VAL A 100 8.48 -36.93 -11.04
C VAL A 100 7.81 -38.24 -11.41
N ARG A 101 7.18 -38.92 -10.44
CA ARG A 101 6.31 -40.06 -10.74
C ARG A 101 5.20 -39.64 -11.68
N SER A 102 4.53 -38.52 -11.42
CA SER A 102 3.50 -37.98 -12.32
C SER A 102 4.02 -37.73 -13.73
N SER A 103 5.27 -37.25 -13.91
CA SER A 103 5.87 -37.04 -15.23
C SER A 103 6.20 -38.34 -15.97
N ILE A 104 6.79 -39.33 -15.28
CA ILE A 104 7.03 -40.68 -15.85
C ILE A 104 5.70 -41.29 -16.30
N MET A 105 4.70 -41.14 -15.45
CA MET A 105 3.37 -41.67 -15.62
C MET A 105 2.61 -41.00 -16.75
N TRP A 106 2.73 -39.68 -16.88
CA TRP A 106 2.15 -38.91 -17.99
C TRP A 106 2.77 -39.30 -19.32
N ALA A 107 4.08 -39.48 -19.35
CA ALA A 107 4.77 -39.94 -20.55
C ALA A 107 4.40 -41.38 -20.91
N ALA A 108 4.24 -42.28 -19.93
CA ALA A 108 3.79 -43.64 -20.16
C ALA A 108 2.35 -43.69 -20.71
N LEU A 109 1.44 -42.84 -20.22
CA LEU A 109 0.07 -42.75 -20.72
C LEU A 109 -0.02 -42.28 -22.18
N SER A 110 1.02 -41.62 -22.70
CA SER A 110 1.10 -41.25 -24.11
C SER A 110 1.55 -42.40 -25.04
N ARG A 111 1.96 -43.55 -24.48
CA ARG A 111 2.41 -44.73 -25.23
C ARG A 111 1.25 -45.71 -25.47
N LYS A 112 0.88 -45.89 -26.74
CA LYS A 112 -0.17 -46.83 -27.16
C LYS A 112 0.33 -48.27 -27.31
N ASP A 113 1.64 -48.44 -27.39
CA ASP A 113 2.34 -49.70 -27.61
C ASP A 113 2.64 -50.48 -26.33
N PHE A 114 2.29 -49.93 -25.15
CA PHE A 114 2.43 -50.64 -23.88
C PHE A 114 1.36 -51.71 -23.67
N SER A 115 1.82 -52.90 -23.30
CA SER A 115 1.04 -54.10 -23.09
C SER A 115 0.11 -53.99 -21.88
N GLN A 116 -0.94 -54.80 -21.87
CA GLN A 116 -1.83 -54.92 -20.71
C GLN A 116 -1.09 -55.37 -19.44
N GLY A 117 -0.05 -56.21 -19.61
CA GLY A 117 0.79 -56.69 -18.51
C GLY A 117 1.61 -55.57 -17.86
N PHE A 118 2.12 -54.61 -18.65
CA PHE A 118 2.77 -53.41 -18.13
C PHE A 118 1.84 -52.61 -17.22
N TRP A 119 0.62 -52.33 -17.67
CA TRP A 119 -0.34 -51.53 -16.89
C TRP A 119 -0.74 -52.23 -15.59
N GLN A 120 -0.95 -53.56 -15.63
CA GLN A 120 -1.23 -54.34 -14.41
C GLN A 120 -0.09 -54.26 -13.40
N GLN A 121 1.17 -54.41 -13.83
CA GLN A 121 2.33 -54.32 -12.95
C GLN A 121 2.53 -52.90 -12.40
N LEU A 122 2.34 -51.88 -13.24
CA LEU A 122 2.42 -50.48 -12.83
C LEU A 122 1.36 -50.16 -11.76
N PHE A 123 0.12 -50.62 -11.94
CA PHE A 123 -0.95 -50.42 -10.97
C PHE A 123 -0.76 -51.24 -9.70
N GLN A 124 -0.24 -52.47 -9.77
CA GLN A 124 0.06 -53.25 -8.57
C GLN A 124 1.07 -52.54 -7.64
N GLY A 125 2.04 -51.80 -8.21
CA GLY A 125 3.02 -51.01 -7.45
C GLY A 125 2.59 -49.57 -7.11
N ALA A 126 1.43 -49.10 -7.59
CA ALA A 126 0.96 -47.73 -7.39
C ALA A 126 0.19 -47.56 -6.07
N SER A 127 0.32 -46.39 -5.43
CA SER A 127 -0.48 -46.06 -4.24
C SER A 127 -1.97 -45.90 -4.59
N ASN A 128 -2.86 -45.91 -3.60
CA ASN A 128 -4.29 -45.68 -3.83
C ASN A 128 -4.56 -44.29 -4.43
N ASP A 129 -3.79 -43.29 -4.04
CA ASP A 129 -3.88 -41.93 -4.59
C ASP A 129 -3.42 -41.87 -6.05
N ASP A 130 -2.33 -42.58 -6.38
CA ASP A 130 -1.89 -42.72 -7.76
C ASP A 130 -2.98 -43.42 -8.60
N LYS A 131 -3.51 -44.56 -8.12
CA LYS A 131 -4.61 -45.30 -8.77
C LYS A 131 -5.85 -44.45 -9.00
N TYR A 132 -6.20 -43.61 -8.04
CA TYR A 132 -7.35 -42.71 -8.13
C TYR A 132 -7.09 -41.57 -9.13
N PHE A 133 -5.90 -40.96 -9.09
CA PHE A 133 -5.47 -39.97 -10.08
C PHE A 133 -5.48 -40.54 -11.50
N PHE A 134 -5.07 -41.80 -11.66
CA PHE A 134 -5.14 -42.54 -12.92
C PHE A 134 -6.57 -42.75 -13.42
N PHE A 135 -7.49 -43.16 -12.53
CA PHE A 135 -8.89 -43.37 -12.89
C PHE A 135 -9.52 -42.11 -13.45
N LEU A 136 -9.32 -40.96 -12.78
CA LEU A 136 -9.86 -39.68 -13.21
C LEU A 136 -9.30 -39.21 -14.55
N ARG A 137 -8.05 -39.56 -14.88
CA ARG A 137 -7.40 -39.13 -16.13
C ARG A 137 -7.55 -40.12 -17.28
N ALA A 138 -7.74 -41.40 -17.00
CA ALA A 138 -8.08 -42.41 -17.99
C ALA A 138 -9.47 -42.13 -18.62
N ILE A 139 -10.39 -41.55 -17.83
CA ILE A 139 -11.71 -41.10 -18.29
C ILE A 139 -11.62 -39.93 -19.30
N ASP A 140 -10.51 -39.17 -19.32
CA ASP A 140 -10.22 -38.07 -20.26
C ASP A 140 -9.79 -38.56 -21.68
N GLY A 141 -10.08 -39.83 -22.02
CA GLY A 141 -10.10 -40.35 -23.39
C GLY A 141 -8.75 -40.73 -24.03
N LYS A 142 -7.62 -40.67 -23.32
CA LYS A 142 -6.28 -40.77 -23.95
C LYS A 142 -5.62 -42.15 -23.97
N CYS A 143 -6.17 -43.20 -23.33
CA CYS A 143 -5.56 -44.54 -23.34
C CYS A 143 -6.59 -45.69 -23.17
N THR A 144 -7.02 -46.32 -24.27
CA THR A 144 -8.04 -47.38 -24.26
C THR A 144 -7.62 -48.67 -23.54
N ASN A 145 -6.33 -49.05 -23.62
CA ASN A 145 -5.85 -50.30 -23.01
C ASN A 145 -5.67 -50.21 -21.48
N GLY A 146 -5.29 -49.04 -20.96
CA GLY A 146 -5.21 -48.79 -19.52
C GLY A 146 -6.58 -48.72 -18.84
N ILE A 147 -7.59 -48.21 -19.57
CA ILE A 147 -8.98 -48.10 -19.08
C ILE A 147 -9.59 -49.48 -18.82
N GLU A 148 -9.41 -50.45 -19.73
CA GLU A 148 -10.02 -51.78 -19.58
C GLU A 148 -9.41 -52.58 -18.44
N ALA A 149 -8.09 -52.47 -18.21
CA ALA A 149 -7.44 -53.07 -17.05
C ALA A 149 -7.94 -52.46 -15.72
N LEU A 150 -8.15 -51.14 -15.70
CA LEU A 150 -8.62 -50.42 -14.52
C LEU A 150 -10.11 -50.67 -14.23
N LYS A 151 -10.95 -50.78 -15.27
CA LYS A 151 -12.37 -51.19 -15.17
C LYS A 151 -12.50 -52.59 -14.57
N ALA A 152 -11.69 -53.54 -15.02
CA ALA A 152 -11.73 -54.92 -14.53
C ALA A 152 -11.39 -55.02 -13.03
N GLU A 153 -10.52 -54.15 -12.50
CA GLU A 153 -10.10 -54.17 -11.10
C GLU A 153 -11.04 -53.41 -10.15
N ILE A 154 -11.65 -52.30 -10.61
CA ILE A 154 -12.39 -51.36 -9.76
C ILE A 154 -13.91 -51.57 -9.83
N ALA A 155 -14.48 -51.91 -10.99
CA ALA A 155 -15.93 -51.99 -11.19
C ALA A 155 -16.64 -53.04 -10.30
N PRO A 156 -16.07 -54.24 -10.03
CA PRO A 156 -16.70 -55.22 -9.14
C PRO A 156 -16.78 -54.74 -7.69
N LYS A 157 -15.78 -53.97 -7.24
CA LYS A 157 -15.69 -53.46 -5.86
C LYS A 157 -16.73 -52.37 -5.58
N ILE A 158 -17.04 -51.54 -6.58
CA ILE A 158 -18.08 -50.51 -6.49
C ILE A 158 -19.47 -51.14 -6.54
N THR A 159 -19.70 -52.08 -7.46
CA THR A 159 -21.02 -52.71 -7.67
C THR A 159 -21.49 -53.51 -6.44
N ALA A 160 -20.56 -54.14 -5.71
CA ALA A 160 -20.87 -54.90 -4.49
C ALA A 160 -21.31 -54.03 -3.30
N GLN A 161 -21.09 -52.71 -3.33
CA GLN A 161 -21.44 -51.81 -2.24
C GLN A 161 -22.79 -51.10 -2.42
N ILE A 162 -23.33 -51.06 -3.64
CA ILE A 162 -24.54 -50.31 -3.99
C ILE A 162 -25.78 -50.69 -3.15
N PRO A 163 -26.09 -51.98 -2.87
CA PRO A 163 -27.26 -52.33 -2.08
C PRO A 163 -27.17 -51.90 -0.60
N LYS A 164 -25.96 -51.71 -0.06
CA LYS A 164 -25.75 -51.31 1.35
C LYS A 164 -25.95 -49.82 1.60
N LEU A 165 -26.09 -49.01 0.53
CA LEU A 165 -26.17 -47.55 0.58
C LEU A 165 -27.59 -47.01 0.69
N VAL A 166 -28.60 -47.85 0.49
CA VAL A 166 -30.00 -47.44 0.43
C VAL A 166 -30.73 -47.61 1.77
N GLU A 167 -30.20 -48.42 2.70
CA GLU A 167 -30.96 -48.82 3.90
C GLU A 167 -30.51 -48.23 5.25
N TYR A 168 -29.33 -47.58 5.39
CA TYR A 168 -28.92 -46.94 6.65
C TYR A 168 -28.00 -45.73 6.44
N PRO A 169 -28.36 -44.51 6.90
CA PRO A 169 -27.42 -43.40 7.01
C PRO A 169 -26.86 -43.37 8.43
N ASP A 170 -25.77 -44.11 8.68
CA ASP A 170 -24.95 -43.92 9.88
C ASP A 170 -23.94 -42.79 9.62
N PRO A 171 -23.98 -41.66 10.36
CA PRO A 171 -23.07 -40.52 10.17
C PRO A 171 -21.61 -40.80 10.58
N SER A 172 -21.33 -41.96 11.18
CA SER A 172 -20.00 -42.31 11.71
C SER A 172 -19.12 -43.12 10.75
N LEU A 173 -19.61 -43.47 9.55
CA LEU A 173 -18.80 -44.15 8.54
C LEU A 173 -17.92 -43.15 7.79
N GLU A 174 -16.61 -43.33 7.93
CA GLU A 174 -15.52 -42.52 7.35
C GLU A 174 -15.43 -42.56 5.80
N TYR A 175 -16.43 -43.15 5.14
CA TYR A 175 -16.50 -43.27 3.68
C TYR A 175 -17.84 -42.73 3.20
N ASP A 176 -17.79 -41.64 2.43
CA ASP A 176 -18.98 -40.90 1.94
C ASP A 176 -19.42 -41.41 0.55
N PRO A 177 -20.44 -42.28 0.48
CA PRO A 177 -21.02 -42.77 -0.78
C PRO A 177 -21.77 -41.70 -1.57
N PHE A 178 -22.18 -40.60 -0.95
CA PHE A 178 -22.87 -39.49 -1.58
C PHE A 178 -21.92 -38.69 -2.49
N LYS A 179 -20.67 -38.49 -2.05
CA LYS A 179 -19.58 -37.93 -2.86
C LYS A 179 -19.30 -38.74 -4.14
N SER A 180 -19.49 -40.05 -4.10
CA SER A 180 -19.22 -40.94 -5.24
C SER A 180 -20.35 -40.89 -6.28
N LEU A 181 -21.60 -40.78 -5.85
CA LEU A 181 -22.77 -40.58 -6.71
C LEU A 181 -22.76 -39.21 -7.41
N VAL A 182 -22.39 -38.15 -6.70
CA VAL A 182 -22.28 -36.79 -7.27
C VAL A 182 -21.12 -36.66 -8.26
N LYS A 183 -19.98 -37.34 -7.99
CA LYS A 183 -18.86 -37.42 -8.95
C LYS A 183 -19.16 -38.27 -10.20
N LEU A 184 -20.05 -39.26 -10.08
CA LEU A 184 -20.56 -40.04 -11.22
C LEU A 184 -21.48 -39.18 -12.13
N PHE A 185 -22.21 -38.23 -11.55
CA PHE A 185 -23.01 -37.24 -12.28
C PHE A 185 -22.13 -36.25 -13.04
N ALA A 186 -21.07 -35.72 -12.41
CA ALA A 186 -20.14 -34.78 -13.06
C ALA A 186 -19.35 -35.39 -14.25
N SER A 187 -19.22 -36.72 -14.33
CA SER A 187 -18.51 -37.41 -15.41
C SER A 187 -19.41 -37.85 -16.57
N THR A 188 -20.74 -37.78 -16.42
CA THR A 188 -21.69 -38.19 -17.47
C THR A 188 -22.01 -37.07 -18.48
N ASP A 189 -21.82 -35.80 -18.12
CA ASP A 189 -22.04 -34.64 -19.01
C ASP A 189 -20.93 -34.47 -20.08
N ALA A 190 -19.73 -35.00 -19.83
CA ALA A 190 -18.67 -35.03 -20.85
C ALA A 190 -19.05 -35.90 -22.07
N TYR A 191 -19.93 -36.89 -21.87
CA TYR A 191 -20.43 -37.77 -22.93
C TYR A 191 -21.53 -37.11 -23.79
N GLU A 192 -22.28 -36.15 -23.23
CA GLU A 192 -23.30 -35.39 -23.98
C GLU A 192 -22.68 -34.40 -24.97
N TYR A 193 -21.53 -33.82 -24.64
CA TYR A 193 -20.77 -32.94 -25.56
C TYR A 193 -20.19 -33.72 -26.76
N GLU A 194 -19.71 -34.95 -26.57
CA GLU A 194 -19.23 -35.82 -27.65
C GLU A 194 -20.38 -36.37 -28.52
N LEU A 195 -21.54 -36.72 -27.93
CA LEU A 195 -22.73 -37.13 -28.70
C LEU A 195 -23.31 -35.98 -29.54
N TYR A 196 -23.22 -34.74 -29.04
CA TYR A 196 -23.65 -33.55 -29.77
C TYR A 196 -22.73 -33.26 -30.98
N GLN A 197 -21.42 -33.43 -30.84
CA GLN A 197 -20.49 -33.34 -31.98
C GLN A 197 -20.73 -34.45 -33.02
N TYR A 198 -21.13 -35.64 -32.58
CA TYR A 198 -21.45 -36.75 -33.48
C TYR A 198 -22.77 -36.57 -34.24
N THR A 199 -23.72 -35.79 -33.71
CA THR A 199 -25.04 -35.57 -34.31
C THR A 199 -25.16 -34.26 -35.10
N ALA A 200 -24.27 -33.29 -34.87
CA ALA A 200 -24.29 -31.96 -35.52
C ALA A 200 -23.12 -31.70 -36.49
N GLY A 201 -22.24 -32.68 -36.73
CA GLY A 201 -21.12 -32.58 -37.68
C GLY A 201 -21.46 -32.98 -39.13
N PRO A 202 -20.65 -32.58 -40.13
CA PRO A 202 -20.93 -32.73 -41.57
C PRO A 202 -20.88 -34.16 -42.15
N HIS A 203 -20.86 -35.22 -41.33
CA HIS A 203 -20.78 -36.62 -41.79
C HIS A 203 -22.14 -37.36 -41.75
N GLN A 204 -23.18 -36.76 -42.33
CA GLN A 204 -24.54 -37.33 -42.35
C GLN A 204 -24.81 -38.37 -43.46
N GLN A 205 -23.78 -38.98 -44.08
CA GLN A 205 -23.98 -39.79 -45.29
C GLN A 205 -24.00 -41.32 -45.11
N ILE A 206 -23.85 -41.88 -43.92
CA ILE A 206 -23.87 -43.34 -43.79
C ILE A 206 -24.60 -43.77 -42.52
N LEU A 207 -25.94 -43.74 -42.53
CA LEU A 207 -26.80 -44.58 -41.68
C LEU A 207 -28.26 -44.46 -42.15
N HIS A 208 -28.96 -45.60 -42.21
CA HIS A 208 -30.36 -45.67 -42.67
C HIS A 208 -31.28 -44.85 -41.73
N PRO A 209 -32.19 -43.99 -42.25
CA PRO A 209 -32.94 -43.00 -41.47
C PRO A 209 -33.66 -43.54 -40.24
N LYS A 210 -34.18 -44.78 -40.32
CA LYS A 210 -34.89 -45.44 -39.23
C LYS A 210 -34.01 -45.81 -38.02
N ILE A 211 -32.70 -46.03 -38.21
CA ILE A 211 -31.77 -46.37 -37.11
C ILE A 211 -31.34 -45.08 -36.38
N ALA A 212 -31.10 -44.00 -37.13
CA ALA A 212 -30.79 -42.70 -36.55
C ALA A 212 -31.97 -42.16 -35.71
N GLU A 213 -33.20 -42.32 -36.20
CA GLU A 213 -34.39 -41.86 -35.49
C GLU A 213 -34.68 -42.67 -34.22
N ALA A 214 -34.48 -43.99 -34.24
CA ALA A 214 -34.61 -44.84 -33.05
C ALA A 214 -33.52 -44.53 -32.00
N ALA A 215 -32.27 -44.31 -32.42
CA ALA A 215 -31.18 -43.95 -31.52
C ALA A 215 -31.38 -42.56 -30.91
N VAL A 216 -31.88 -41.59 -31.68
CA VAL A 216 -32.22 -40.25 -31.19
C VAL A 216 -33.42 -40.29 -30.24
N GLN A 217 -34.45 -41.09 -30.51
CA GLN A 217 -35.59 -41.29 -29.61
C GLN A 217 -35.15 -41.95 -28.29
N GLN A 218 -34.28 -42.96 -28.35
CA GLN A 218 -33.77 -43.64 -27.16
C GLN A 218 -32.81 -42.75 -26.34
N ALA A 219 -32.00 -41.93 -27.01
CA ALA A 219 -31.16 -40.93 -26.35
C ALA A 219 -32.03 -39.85 -25.68
N ARG A 220 -33.05 -39.31 -26.36
CA ARG A 220 -33.99 -38.33 -25.80
C ARG A 220 -34.74 -38.88 -24.59
N LYS A 221 -35.18 -40.14 -24.62
CA LYS A 221 -35.82 -40.80 -23.49
C LYS A 221 -34.88 -40.94 -22.30
N LYS A 222 -33.64 -41.41 -22.51
CA LYS A 222 -32.63 -41.55 -21.45
C LYS A 222 -32.18 -40.19 -20.87
N ILE A 223 -32.13 -39.16 -21.70
CA ILE A 223 -31.85 -37.78 -21.28
C ILE A 223 -33.00 -37.26 -20.41
N ALA A 224 -34.25 -37.41 -20.85
CA ALA A 224 -35.42 -36.98 -20.07
C ALA A 224 -35.53 -37.70 -18.70
N GLU A 225 -35.27 -39.02 -18.65
CA GLU A 225 -35.25 -39.80 -17.41
C GLU A 225 -34.12 -39.33 -16.46
N ARG A 226 -32.96 -38.91 -16.98
CA ARG A 226 -31.83 -38.39 -16.20
C ARG A 226 -32.02 -36.95 -15.71
N PHE A 227 -32.65 -36.09 -16.50
CA PHE A 227 -33.02 -34.73 -16.07
C PHE A 227 -34.03 -34.75 -14.93
N THR A 228 -34.99 -35.68 -14.96
CA THR A 228 -35.96 -35.87 -13.87
C THR A 228 -35.28 -36.23 -12.54
N LEU A 229 -34.19 -37.01 -12.61
CA LEU A 229 -33.37 -37.37 -11.44
C LEU A 229 -32.53 -36.18 -10.93
N ALA A 230 -31.96 -35.38 -11.84
CA ALA A 230 -31.19 -34.18 -11.49
C ALA A 230 -32.06 -33.10 -10.83
N ASP A 231 -33.26 -32.85 -11.37
CA ASP A 231 -34.22 -31.92 -10.79
C ASP A 231 -34.67 -32.37 -9.39
N SER A 232 -34.89 -33.68 -9.19
CA SER A 232 -35.24 -34.24 -7.88
C SER A 232 -34.11 -34.06 -6.85
N ILE A 233 -32.85 -34.15 -7.26
CA ILE A 233 -31.69 -33.93 -6.37
C ILE A 233 -31.56 -32.44 -6.00
N LEU A 234 -31.76 -31.54 -6.96
CA LEU A 234 -31.72 -30.09 -6.71
C LEU A 234 -32.85 -29.63 -5.78
N ASP A 235 -34.05 -30.20 -5.92
CA ASP A 235 -35.18 -29.93 -5.02
C ASP A 235 -34.91 -30.42 -3.60
N ILE A 236 -34.24 -31.57 -3.43
CA ILE A 236 -33.81 -32.08 -2.12
C ILE A 236 -32.77 -31.15 -1.48
N MET A 237 -31.78 -30.69 -2.26
CA MET A 237 -30.73 -29.78 -1.77
C MET A 237 -31.30 -28.42 -1.34
N ALA A 238 -32.19 -27.84 -2.14
CA ALA A 238 -32.83 -26.55 -1.83
C ALA A 238 -33.74 -26.66 -0.59
N ALA A 239 -34.47 -27.77 -0.45
CA ALA A 239 -35.29 -28.03 0.74
C ALA A 239 -34.45 -28.23 2.02
N GLN A 240 -33.26 -28.83 1.92
CA GLN A 240 -32.34 -28.97 3.06
C GLN A 240 -31.72 -27.64 3.48
N VAL A 241 -31.34 -26.77 2.55
CA VAL A 241 -30.83 -25.42 2.84
C VAL A 241 -31.87 -24.57 3.59
N LEU A 242 -33.14 -24.64 3.18
CA LEU A 242 -34.23 -23.91 3.83
C LEU A 242 -34.59 -24.47 5.22
N ARG A 243 -34.43 -25.79 5.44
CA ARG A 243 -34.71 -26.43 6.75
C ARG A 243 -33.63 -26.19 7.80
N CYS A 244 -32.37 -26.02 7.41
CA CYS A 244 -31.25 -25.86 8.35
C CYS A 244 -31.10 -24.44 8.93
N GLY A 245 -31.84 -23.45 8.41
CA GLY A 245 -31.64 -22.03 8.77
C GLY A 245 -30.22 -21.53 8.41
N PHE A 246 -29.88 -20.29 8.76
CA PHE A 246 -28.65 -19.59 8.34
C PHE A 246 -27.30 -20.19 8.82
N SER A 247 -27.27 -21.43 9.30
CA SER A 247 -26.06 -22.20 9.56
C SER A 247 -26.03 -23.42 8.65
N ILE A 248 -25.37 -23.28 7.49
CA ILE A 248 -25.09 -24.40 6.59
C ILE A 248 -23.88 -25.17 7.15
N PRO A 249 -24.02 -26.47 7.46
CA PRO A 249 -22.89 -27.32 7.83
C PRO A 249 -21.78 -27.32 6.76
N ALA A 250 -20.50 -27.32 7.19
CA ALA A 250 -19.34 -27.11 6.31
C ALA A 250 -19.19 -28.18 5.21
N ASP A 251 -19.71 -29.38 5.44
CA ASP A 251 -19.79 -30.50 4.52
C ASP A 251 -20.84 -30.31 3.41
N ILE A 252 -21.96 -29.64 3.72
CA ILE A 252 -22.96 -29.21 2.72
C ILE A 252 -22.41 -28.03 1.91
N GLN A 253 -21.70 -27.09 2.54
CA GLN A 253 -21.11 -25.93 1.85
C GLN A 253 -20.07 -26.36 0.81
N SER A 254 -19.17 -27.30 1.15
CA SER A 254 -18.19 -27.86 0.20
C SER A 254 -18.86 -28.52 -1.02
N THR A 255 -20.06 -29.06 -0.83
CA THR A 255 -20.84 -29.75 -1.87
C THR A 255 -21.52 -28.74 -2.80
N ILE A 256 -22.09 -27.66 -2.24
CA ILE A 256 -22.61 -26.53 -3.01
C ILE A 256 -21.48 -25.93 -3.86
N ASP A 257 -20.33 -25.64 -3.26
CA ASP A 257 -19.19 -25.05 -3.97
C ASP A 257 -18.76 -25.92 -5.18
N THR A 258 -18.72 -27.25 -5.00
CA THR A 258 -18.36 -28.21 -6.06
C THR A 258 -19.40 -28.27 -7.20
N VAL A 259 -20.70 -28.22 -6.88
CA VAL A 259 -21.78 -28.20 -7.89
C VAL A 259 -21.76 -26.88 -8.67
N THR A 260 -21.47 -25.76 -8.01
CA THR A 260 -21.38 -24.43 -8.63
C THR A 260 -20.12 -24.21 -9.47
N ASP A 261 -19.05 -24.98 -9.24
CA ASP A 261 -17.80 -24.92 -9.99
C ASP A 261 -17.85 -25.54 -11.40
N SER A 262 -18.87 -26.37 -11.68
CA SER A 262 -18.89 -27.23 -12.89
C SER A 262 -19.61 -26.63 -14.10
N ASN A 263 -20.61 -25.76 -13.94
CA ASN A 263 -21.26 -25.02 -15.04
C ASN A 263 -22.10 -23.84 -14.52
N SER A 264 -22.02 -22.67 -15.17
CA SER A 264 -22.83 -21.49 -14.83
C SER A 264 -24.34 -21.67 -14.96
N TRP A 265 -24.78 -22.63 -15.78
CA TRP A 265 -26.21 -22.97 -15.93
C TRP A 265 -26.80 -23.68 -14.70
N THR A 266 -26.01 -24.54 -14.06
CA THR A 266 -26.43 -25.28 -12.85
C THR A 266 -26.58 -24.34 -11.66
N PHE A 267 -25.67 -23.36 -11.53
CA PHE A 267 -25.77 -22.31 -10.51
C PHE A 267 -27.01 -21.42 -10.72
N PHE A 268 -27.29 -21.02 -11.96
CA PHE A 268 -28.50 -20.26 -12.28
C PHE A 268 -29.78 -21.02 -11.90
N HIS A 269 -29.87 -22.31 -12.20
CA HIS A 269 -31.01 -23.14 -11.81
C HIS A 269 -31.15 -23.30 -10.30
N PHE A 270 -30.04 -23.48 -9.58
CA PHE A 270 -30.03 -23.56 -8.13
C PHE A 270 -30.53 -22.26 -7.47
N VAL A 271 -30.05 -21.11 -7.95
CA VAL A 271 -30.48 -19.79 -7.48
C VAL A 271 -31.94 -19.50 -7.83
N ASN A 272 -32.39 -19.87 -9.03
CA ASN A 272 -33.77 -19.70 -9.45
C ASN A 272 -34.73 -20.58 -8.62
N ARG A 273 -34.32 -21.80 -8.25
CA ARG A 273 -35.10 -22.68 -7.36
C ARG A 273 -35.16 -22.17 -5.93
N LEU A 274 -34.07 -21.62 -5.39
CA LEU A 274 -34.10 -20.95 -4.08
C LEU A 274 -35.06 -19.76 -4.10
N ALA A 275 -35.04 -18.95 -5.16
CA ALA A 275 -35.96 -17.82 -5.33
C ALA A 275 -37.43 -18.27 -5.42
N ILE A 276 -37.73 -19.35 -6.16
CA ILE A 276 -39.09 -19.91 -6.26
C ILE A 276 -39.59 -20.41 -4.89
N LEU A 277 -38.74 -21.10 -4.13
CA LEU A 277 -39.12 -21.65 -2.82
C LEU A 277 -39.27 -20.58 -1.74
N GLU A 278 -38.53 -19.48 -1.83
CA GLU A 278 -38.59 -18.37 -0.87
C GLU A 278 -39.71 -17.35 -1.18
N THR A 279 -39.99 -17.11 -2.47
CA THR A 279 -40.89 -16.02 -2.90
C THR A 279 -42.20 -16.50 -3.54
N GLY A 280 -42.31 -17.79 -3.90
CA GLY A 280 -43.49 -18.36 -4.52
C GLY A 280 -43.74 -17.94 -5.97
N GLN A 281 -42.82 -17.20 -6.60
CA GLN A 281 -42.94 -16.72 -7.99
C GLN A 281 -41.90 -17.36 -8.91
N GLU A 282 -42.32 -17.84 -10.07
CA GLU A 282 -41.43 -18.26 -11.16
C GLU A 282 -40.87 -17.03 -11.91
N ILE A 283 -39.59 -17.08 -12.28
CA ILE A 283 -39.02 -16.19 -13.29
C ILE A 283 -39.65 -16.55 -14.66
N PRO A 284 -40.20 -15.61 -15.45
CA PRO A 284 -40.95 -15.98 -16.64
C PRO A 284 -40.07 -16.48 -17.80
N SER A 285 -40.31 -17.75 -18.16
CA SER A 285 -40.07 -18.44 -19.45
C SER A 285 -38.64 -18.85 -19.86
N ARG A 286 -38.57 -20.10 -20.33
CA ARG A 286 -37.42 -20.88 -20.79
C ARG A 286 -37.03 -20.47 -22.24
N PRO A 287 -35.79 -20.04 -22.55
CA PRO A 287 -35.37 -19.84 -23.93
C PRO A 287 -35.14 -21.20 -24.60
N ARG A 288 -35.64 -21.39 -25.83
CA ARG A 288 -35.49 -22.65 -26.58
C ARG A 288 -34.13 -22.79 -27.27
N SER A 289 -33.35 -21.70 -27.34
CA SER A 289 -31.96 -21.69 -27.82
C SER A 289 -31.22 -20.43 -27.37
N GLU A 290 -29.88 -20.45 -27.43
CA GLU A 290 -29.02 -19.29 -27.16
C GLU A 290 -29.26 -18.14 -28.17
N GLY A 291 -29.76 -18.46 -29.37
CA GLY A 291 -30.17 -17.47 -30.38
C GLY A 291 -31.49 -16.76 -30.06
N ASP A 292 -32.40 -17.41 -29.33
CA ASP A 292 -33.66 -16.81 -28.85
C ASP A 292 -33.40 -15.87 -27.66
N PHE A 293 -32.43 -16.23 -26.81
CA PHE A 293 -31.97 -15.40 -25.70
C PHE A 293 -31.36 -14.07 -26.17
N ARG A 294 -30.65 -14.06 -27.30
CA ARG A 294 -30.10 -12.81 -27.88
C ARG A 294 -31.15 -11.92 -28.53
N ARG A 295 -32.28 -12.48 -28.98
CA ARG A 295 -33.37 -11.72 -29.63
C ARG A 295 -34.43 -11.21 -28.67
N SER A 296 -34.53 -11.76 -27.46
CA SER A 296 -35.46 -11.31 -26.42
C SER A 296 -34.96 -10.10 -25.62
N LEU A 297 -33.90 -9.41 -26.07
CA LEU A 297 -33.20 -8.32 -25.36
C LEU A 297 -33.50 -6.91 -25.92
N GLU A 298 -34.70 -6.65 -26.45
CA GLU A 298 -35.21 -5.31 -26.78
C GLU A 298 -36.63 -5.09 -26.19
N PRO A 299 -37.04 -3.87 -25.79
CA PRO A 299 -36.83 -3.33 -24.44
C PRO A 299 -38.13 -3.21 -23.61
N THR A 300 -38.08 -3.59 -22.32
CA THR A 300 -38.95 -3.01 -21.26
C THR A 300 -38.19 -2.87 -19.92
N ASN A 301 -38.37 -1.72 -19.29
CA ASN A 301 -37.54 -1.02 -18.29
C ASN A 301 -37.22 -1.70 -16.92
N VAL A 302 -37.40 -3.01 -16.74
CA VAL A 302 -37.05 -3.68 -15.47
C VAL A 302 -36.02 -4.81 -15.66
N SER A 303 -35.92 -5.40 -16.86
CA SER A 303 -34.93 -6.46 -17.13
C SER A 303 -33.53 -5.94 -17.43
N GLU A 304 -33.37 -4.69 -17.89
CA GLU A 304 -32.07 -4.07 -18.18
C GLU A 304 -31.21 -3.96 -16.92
N ALA A 305 -31.79 -3.50 -15.81
CA ALA A 305 -31.07 -3.40 -14.54
C ALA A 305 -30.56 -4.78 -14.14
N TRP A 306 -31.44 -5.78 -14.06
CA TRP A 306 -31.07 -7.12 -13.58
C TRP A 306 -30.08 -7.86 -14.49
N ALA A 307 -30.13 -7.65 -15.82
CA ALA A 307 -29.21 -8.26 -16.76
C ALA A 307 -27.80 -7.64 -16.70
N VAL A 308 -27.72 -6.31 -16.62
CA VAL A 308 -26.44 -5.60 -16.39
C VAL A 308 -25.87 -5.95 -15.02
N ILE A 309 -26.72 -6.03 -13.99
CA ILE A 309 -26.34 -6.41 -12.62
C ILE A 309 -25.80 -7.85 -12.54
N ALA A 310 -26.45 -8.81 -13.21
CA ALA A 310 -25.98 -10.21 -13.24
C ALA A 310 -24.65 -10.34 -13.97
N GLN A 311 -24.42 -9.51 -15.00
CA GLN A 311 -23.17 -9.44 -15.73
C GLN A 311 -22.06 -8.82 -14.87
N ASP A 312 -22.32 -7.72 -14.16
CA ASP A 312 -21.33 -7.06 -13.29
C ASP A 312 -20.92 -7.93 -12.09
N ALA A 313 -21.87 -8.64 -11.47
CA ALA A 313 -21.58 -9.58 -10.38
C ALA A 313 -20.77 -10.79 -10.87
N ARG A 314 -21.09 -11.28 -12.07
CA ARG A 314 -20.34 -12.36 -12.74
C ARG A 314 -18.93 -11.90 -13.09
N ASP A 315 -18.78 -10.68 -13.58
CA ASP A 315 -17.50 -10.11 -13.98
C ASP A 315 -16.62 -9.81 -12.75
N ALA A 316 -17.17 -9.26 -11.67
CA ALA A 316 -16.44 -9.07 -10.41
C ALA A 316 -15.97 -10.42 -9.80
N TYR A 317 -16.82 -11.44 -9.82
CA TYR A 317 -16.45 -12.81 -9.42
C TYR A 317 -15.39 -13.43 -10.36
N TRP A 318 -15.50 -13.17 -11.66
CA TRP A 318 -14.56 -13.65 -12.67
C TRP A 318 -13.19 -12.96 -12.56
N PHE A 319 -13.15 -11.65 -12.33
CA PHE A 319 -11.90 -10.88 -12.14
C PHE A 319 -11.19 -11.26 -10.84
N THR A 320 -11.94 -11.51 -9.76
CA THR A 320 -11.37 -12.05 -8.51
C THR A 320 -10.84 -13.48 -8.67
N ARG A 321 -11.44 -14.30 -9.55
CA ARG A 321 -10.95 -15.64 -9.91
C ARG A 321 -9.67 -15.61 -10.76
N ASN A 322 -9.54 -14.63 -11.67
CA ASN A 322 -8.41 -14.53 -12.61
C ASN A 322 -7.28 -13.58 -12.15
N ALA A 323 -7.30 -13.17 -10.87
CA ALA A 323 -6.29 -12.30 -10.26
C ALA A 323 -6.18 -10.88 -10.84
N ASP A 324 -7.19 -10.39 -11.57
CA ASP A 324 -7.27 -8.97 -11.97
C ASP A 324 -7.94 -8.16 -10.84
N VAL A 325 -7.16 -7.99 -9.77
CA VAL A 325 -7.61 -7.41 -8.49
C VAL A 325 -7.99 -5.94 -8.63
N GLU A 326 -7.26 -5.18 -9.45
CA GLU A 326 -7.49 -3.74 -9.62
C GLU A 326 -8.80 -3.49 -10.38
N LYS A 327 -9.10 -4.29 -11.42
CA LYS A 327 -10.38 -4.18 -12.14
C LYS A 327 -11.59 -4.56 -11.27
N ALA A 328 -11.43 -5.56 -10.41
CA ALA A 328 -12.46 -5.92 -9.43
C ALA A 328 -12.70 -4.79 -8.40
N LEU A 329 -11.64 -4.10 -7.97
CA LEU A 329 -11.75 -2.96 -7.06
C LEU A 329 -12.42 -1.77 -7.74
N GLU A 330 -12.03 -1.44 -8.97
CA GLU A 330 -12.66 -0.35 -9.76
C GLU A 330 -14.17 -0.55 -9.93
N LEU A 331 -14.61 -1.77 -10.25
CA LEU A 331 -16.03 -2.11 -10.40
C LEU A 331 -16.80 -2.01 -9.08
N LEU A 332 -16.17 -2.36 -7.96
CA LEU A 332 -16.79 -2.29 -6.63
C LEU A 332 -16.82 -0.86 -6.07
N GLU A 333 -15.82 -0.04 -6.40
CA GLU A 333 -15.73 1.38 -6.01
C GLU A 333 -16.68 2.28 -6.82
N ALA A 334 -17.06 1.90 -8.05
CA ALA A 334 -17.95 2.66 -8.92
C ALA A 334 -19.38 2.85 -8.38
N GLY A 335 -19.80 2.06 -7.38
CA GLY A 335 -21.06 2.22 -6.64
C GLY A 335 -22.31 1.77 -7.40
N ILE A 336 -23.08 0.85 -6.81
CA ILE A 336 -24.40 0.43 -7.31
C ILE A 336 -25.48 1.08 -6.42
N GLU A 337 -26.60 1.50 -7.01
CA GLU A 337 -27.71 2.14 -6.30
C GLU A 337 -28.31 1.30 -5.14
N ARG A 338 -29.10 1.98 -4.29
CA ARG A 338 -29.50 1.56 -2.94
C ARG A 338 -30.13 0.17 -2.74
N PRO A 339 -30.77 -0.54 -3.70
CA PRO A 339 -31.28 -1.87 -3.39
C PRO A 339 -30.20 -2.94 -3.19
N LEU A 340 -28.95 -2.71 -3.61
CA LEU A 340 -27.95 -3.79 -3.80
C LEU A 340 -26.71 -3.71 -2.89
N LYS A 341 -26.69 -2.77 -1.93
CA LYS A 341 -25.60 -2.67 -0.95
C LYS A 341 -25.33 -3.99 -0.22
N HIS A 342 -26.35 -4.80 0.05
CA HIS A 342 -26.19 -6.08 0.74
C HIS A 342 -25.37 -7.08 -0.08
N TYR A 343 -25.62 -7.18 -1.39
CA TYR A 343 -24.88 -8.07 -2.29
C TYR A 343 -23.41 -7.66 -2.47
N GLN A 344 -23.12 -6.36 -2.59
CA GLN A 344 -21.75 -5.85 -2.64
C GLN A 344 -20.98 -6.20 -1.37
N ILE A 345 -21.59 -6.05 -0.19
CA ILE A 345 -20.99 -6.43 1.09
C ILE A 345 -20.62 -7.92 1.10
N HIS A 346 -21.49 -8.80 0.58
CA HIS A 346 -21.19 -10.23 0.48
C HIS A 346 -20.05 -10.54 -0.47
N LEU A 347 -19.99 -9.90 -1.65
CA LEU A 347 -18.90 -10.10 -2.61
C LEU A 347 -17.55 -9.59 -2.07
N ILE A 348 -17.54 -8.40 -1.47
CA ILE A 348 -16.36 -7.82 -0.81
C ILE A 348 -15.90 -8.74 0.33
N ARG A 349 -16.84 -9.29 1.12
CA ARG A 349 -16.56 -10.24 2.20
C ARG A 349 -15.93 -11.52 1.65
N ILE A 350 -16.51 -12.14 0.63
CA ILE A 350 -16.01 -13.38 0.01
C ILE A 350 -14.61 -13.14 -0.56
N ALA A 351 -14.39 -12.02 -1.25
CA ALA A 351 -13.07 -11.65 -1.76
C ALA A 351 -12.04 -11.48 -0.63
N ALA A 352 -12.39 -10.76 0.43
CA ALA A 352 -11.51 -10.58 1.59
C ALA A 352 -11.17 -11.91 2.28
N LEU A 353 -12.15 -12.79 2.48
CA LEU A 353 -11.96 -14.13 3.05
C LEU A 353 -11.06 -15.00 2.17
N ARG A 354 -11.28 -15.00 0.85
CA ARG A 354 -10.47 -15.76 -0.11
C ARG A 354 -9.03 -15.28 -0.16
N PHE A 355 -8.81 -13.97 -0.30
CA PHE A 355 -7.46 -13.41 -0.27
C PHE A 355 -6.76 -13.63 1.08
N CYS A 356 -7.52 -13.70 2.17
CA CYS A 356 -6.99 -14.10 3.47
C CYS A 356 -6.56 -15.57 3.49
N ALA A 357 -7.38 -16.49 2.94
CA ALA A 357 -7.06 -17.91 2.82
C ALA A 357 -5.82 -18.16 1.93
N ASP A 358 -5.66 -17.38 0.86
CA ASP A 358 -4.52 -17.44 -0.07
C ASP A 358 -3.24 -16.77 0.49
N GLY A 359 -3.24 -16.27 1.73
CA GLY A 359 -2.10 -15.55 2.32
C GLY A 359 -1.82 -14.15 1.73
N LYS A 360 -2.70 -13.65 0.84
CA LYS A 360 -2.64 -12.32 0.21
C LYS A 360 -3.23 -11.23 1.10
N LEU A 361 -2.72 -11.14 2.32
CA LEU A 361 -3.33 -10.39 3.41
C LEU A 361 -3.38 -8.87 3.21
N VAL A 362 -2.53 -8.30 2.34
CA VAL A 362 -2.59 -6.87 1.95
C VAL A 362 -3.80 -6.59 1.07
N ILE A 363 -4.11 -7.49 0.15
CA ILE A 363 -5.28 -7.39 -0.72
C ILE A 363 -6.54 -7.63 0.12
N ALA A 364 -6.53 -8.64 0.99
CA ALA A 364 -7.61 -8.88 1.94
C ALA A 364 -7.91 -7.66 2.83
N ALA A 365 -6.88 -6.93 3.28
CA ALA A 365 -7.05 -5.69 4.04
C ALA A 365 -7.72 -4.58 3.23
N ARG A 366 -7.38 -4.42 1.94
CA ARG A 366 -8.05 -3.45 1.06
C ARG A 366 -9.54 -3.77 0.90
N PHE A 367 -9.90 -5.03 0.65
CA PHE A 367 -11.31 -5.43 0.57
C PHE A 367 -12.04 -5.26 1.90
N ARG A 368 -11.40 -5.57 3.03
CA ARG A 368 -11.98 -5.31 4.35
C ARG A 368 -12.28 -3.83 4.56
N ASP A 369 -11.39 -2.94 4.14
CA ASP A 369 -11.58 -1.49 4.33
C ASP A 369 -12.73 -0.92 3.47
N LEU A 370 -13.22 -1.69 2.49
CA LEU A 370 -14.44 -1.38 1.71
C LEU A 370 -15.73 -1.88 2.40
N LEU A 371 -15.64 -2.69 3.46
CA LEU A 371 -16.81 -3.14 4.21
C LEU A 371 -17.35 -2.01 5.11
N PRO A 372 -18.68 -1.85 5.21
CA PRO A 372 -19.29 -0.86 6.11
C PRO A 372 -19.08 -1.22 7.59
N ASP A 373 -18.90 -2.50 7.88
CA ASP A 373 -18.49 -3.01 9.18
C ASP A 373 -17.42 -4.10 8.97
N PRO A 374 -16.16 -3.85 9.38
CA PRO A 374 -15.08 -4.83 9.29
C PRO A 374 -15.37 -6.12 10.07
N ASP A 375 -16.17 -6.08 11.14
CA ASP A 375 -16.44 -7.24 12.00
C ASP A 375 -17.24 -8.35 11.30
N ILE A 376 -17.81 -8.05 10.13
CA ILE A 376 -18.48 -9.01 9.24
C ILE A 376 -17.53 -10.16 8.80
N LEU A 377 -16.22 -9.96 8.79
CA LEU A 377 -15.24 -11.03 8.47
C LEU A 377 -15.02 -12.02 9.63
N GLY A 378 -15.52 -11.70 10.83
CA GLY A 378 -15.27 -12.48 12.03
C GLY A 378 -13.93 -12.16 12.69
N LYS A 379 -13.88 -12.27 14.02
CA LYS A 379 -12.73 -11.85 14.86
C LYS A 379 -11.42 -12.53 14.48
N GLU A 380 -11.46 -13.79 14.03
CA GLU A 380 -10.25 -14.55 13.68
C GLU A 380 -9.62 -14.05 12.38
N VAL A 381 -10.44 -13.79 11.35
CA VAL A 381 -9.96 -13.27 10.06
C VAL A 381 -9.52 -11.81 10.22
N ASN A 382 -10.27 -11.01 10.97
CA ASN A 382 -9.82 -9.67 11.34
C ASN A 382 -8.53 -9.71 12.15
N GLY A 383 -8.36 -10.70 13.03
CA GLY A 383 -7.10 -10.97 13.72
C GLY A 383 -5.96 -11.23 12.74
N LYS A 384 -6.11 -12.19 11.82
CA LYS A 384 -5.08 -12.53 10.80
C LYS A 384 -4.75 -11.36 9.87
N ILE A 385 -5.77 -10.64 9.39
CA ILE A 385 -5.60 -9.44 8.57
C ILE A 385 -4.93 -8.34 9.39
N ASN A 386 -5.32 -8.08 10.64
CA ASN A 386 -4.69 -7.05 11.47
C ASN A 386 -3.26 -7.39 11.88
N THR A 387 -2.97 -8.66 12.17
CA THR A 387 -1.63 -9.12 12.52
C THR A 387 -0.70 -8.99 11.32
N VAL A 388 -1.11 -9.42 10.12
CA VAL A 388 -0.23 -9.36 8.94
C VAL A 388 -0.29 -8.03 8.20
N ALA A 389 -1.43 -7.34 8.13
CA ALA A 389 -1.46 -5.95 7.66
C ALA A 389 -0.74 -5.04 8.66
N GLY A 390 -0.80 -5.30 9.97
CA GLY A 390 0.01 -4.59 10.96
C GLY A 390 1.52 -4.87 10.79
N LEU A 391 1.91 -6.14 10.69
CA LEU A 391 3.30 -6.57 10.51
C LEU A 391 3.88 -6.15 9.15
N LYS A 392 3.17 -6.37 8.04
CA LYS A 392 3.61 -5.96 6.70
C LYS A 392 3.52 -4.45 6.51
N ARG A 393 2.54 -3.73 7.04
CA ARG A 393 2.50 -2.26 6.89
C ARG A 393 3.62 -1.60 7.71
N HIS A 394 3.97 -2.13 8.88
CA HIS A 394 5.21 -1.73 9.57
C HIS A 394 6.48 -2.09 8.78
N GLN A 395 6.58 -3.30 8.21
CA GLN A 395 7.72 -3.71 7.38
C GLN A 395 7.82 -2.91 6.07
N LEU A 396 6.69 -2.57 5.44
CA LEU A 396 6.59 -1.74 4.24
C LEU A 396 6.91 -0.27 4.52
N ILE A 397 6.59 0.23 5.72
CA ILE A 397 7.04 1.56 6.20
C ILE A 397 8.58 1.60 6.36
N GLN A 398 9.23 0.44 6.50
CA GLN A 398 10.70 0.34 6.54
C GLN A 398 11.36 0.10 5.19
N LEU A 399 10.59 -0.25 4.14
CA LEU A 399 11.15 -0.34 2.79
C LEU A 399 11.43 1.08 2.28
N ASP A 400 12.69 1.35 1.98
CA ASP A 400 13.08 2.58 1.35
C ASP A 400 12.87 2.53 -0.16
N GLY A 401 12.72 3.72 -0.74
CA GLY A 401 13.12 3.90 -2.13
C GLY A 401 12.28 3.15 -3.17
N LEU A 402 13.03 2.72 -4.19
CA LEU A 402 12.57 1.94 -5.35
C LEU A 402 11.97 0.58 -4.96
N ALA A 403 12.44 -0.04 -3.87
CA ALA A 403 11.95 -1.34 -3.41
C ALA A 403 10.49 -1.26 -2.98
N ALA A 404 10.08 -0.17 -2.31
CA ALA A 404 8.68 0.05 -1.95
C ALA A 404 7.79 0.18 -3.20
N TRP A 405 8.23 0.90 -4.23
CA TRP A 405 7.50 1.06 -5.50
C TRP A 405 7.30 -0.28 -6.21
N GLN A 406 8.35 -1.06 -6.36
CA GLN A 406 8.29 -2.37 -7.00
C GLN A 406 7.47 -3.38 -6.18
N GLN A 407 7.66 -3.44 -4.86
CA GLN A 407 6.99 -4.45 -4.03
C GLN A 407 5.52 -4.13 -3.74
N VAL A 408 5.16 -2.85 -3.58
CA VAL A 408 3.78 -2.45 -3.22
C VAL A 408 2.92 -2.17 -4.44
N LEU A 409 3.48 -1.51 -5.45
CA LEU A 409 2.72 -1.03 -6.60
C LEU A 409 3.04 -1.80 -7.90
N ASN A 410 3.98 -2.76 -7.83
CA ASN A 410 4.48 -3.54 -8.97
C ASN A 410 4.84 -2.66 -10.18
N ARG A 411 5.47 -1.52 -9.91
CA ARG A 411 5.87 -0.54 -10.91
C ARG A 411 7.07 0.27 -10.47
N GLU A 412 7.75 0.86 -11.44
CA GLU A 412 8.77 1.87 -11.17
C GLU A 412 8.12 3.23 -10.82
N PRO A 413 8.80 4.08 -10.04
CA PRO A 413 8.34 5.43 -9.79
C PRO A 413 8.30 6.24 -11.10
N PRO A 414 7.32 7.15 -11.29
CA PRO A 414 7.21 7.95 -12.51
C PRO A 414 8.46 8.77 -12.86
N CYS A 415 9.27 9.13 -11.86
CA CYS A 415 10.62 9.67 -12.02
C CYS A 415 11.53 9.22 -10.88
N LYS A 416 12.85 9.38 -11.06
CA LYS A 416 13.85 8.96 -10.07
C LYS A 416 13.70 9.70 -8.75
N GLU A 417 13.26 10.95 -8.79
CA GLU A 417 13.05 11.81 -7.63
C GLU A 417 11.86 11.38 -6.78
N LEU A 418 10.91 10.61 -7.35
CA LEU A 418 9.78 10.03 -6.61
C LEU A 418 10.15 8.74 -5.86
N ALA A 419 11.31 8.13 -6.16
CA ALA A 419 11.77 6.96 -5.42
C ALA A 419 11.91 7.23 -3.93
N ARG A 420 12.30 8.46 -3.52
CA ARG A 420 12.46 8.83 -2.10
C ARG A 420 11.15 9.09 -1.35
N TYR A 421 10.01 9.08 -2.05
CA TYR A 421 8.71 9.36 -1.46
C TYR A 421 7.96 8.07 -1.10
N PRO A 422 7.14 8.09 -0.03
CA PRO A 422 6.40 6.91 0.42
C PRO A 422 5.35 6.47 -0.61
N VAL A 423 5.30 5.21 -0.97
CA VAL A 423 4.27 4.71 -1.91
C VAL A 423 2.84 4.78 -1.35
N PHE A 424 2.70 4.96 -0.05
CA PHE A 424 1.41 4.93 0.64
C PHE A 424 0.56 6.16 0.29
N GLY A 425 -0.66 5.91 -0.19
CA GLY A 425 -1.61 6.94 -0.61
C GLY A 425 -1.53 7.29 -2.09
N PHE A 426 -0.49 6.87 -2.82
CA PHE A 426 -0.35 7.15 -4.25
C PHE A 426 -1.51 6.53 -5.04
N LYS A 427 -2.19 7.35 -5.86
CA LYS A 427 -3.33 6.97 -6.69
C LYS A 427 -2.95 7.13 -8.16
N PRO A 428 -2.51 6.06 -8.86
CA PRO A 428 -1.98 6.19 -10.21
C PRO A 428 -2.97 6.79 -11.23
N ALA A 429 -4.24 6.40 -11.18
CA ALA A 429 -5.27 6.94 -12.07
C ALA A 429 -5.43 8.46 -11.90
N LEU A 430 -5.55 8.92 -10.64
CA LEU A 430 -5.64 10.34 -10.33
C LEU A 430 -4.35 11.09 -10.71
N PHE A 431 -3.18 10.51 -10.46
CA PHE A 431 -1.90 11.08 -10.88
C PHE A 431 -1.87 11.34 -12.39
N THR A 432 -2.23 10.34 -13.20
CA THR A 432 -2.30 10.46 -14.66
C THR A 432 -3.30 11.52 -15.10
N GLN A 433 -4.44 11.65 -14.41
CA GLN A 433 -5.46 12.65 -14.71
C GLN A 433 -4.97 14.08 -14.44
N ILE A 434 -4.36 14.34 -13.28
CA ILE A 434 -4.00 15.71 -12.88
C ILE A 434 -2.66 16.17 -13.43
N LEU A 435 -1.72 15.27 -13.74
CA LEU A 435 -0.37 15.62 -14.16
C LEU A 435 -0.32 16.60 -15.34
N PRO A 436 -1.12 16.48 -16.42
CA PRO A 436 -1.13 17.46 -17.52
C PRO A 436 -1.46 18.89 -17.05
N THR A 437 -2.43 19.04 -16.15
CA THR A 437 -2.83 20.33 -15.57
C THR A 437 -1.72 20.92 -14.70
N ILE A 438 -1.08 20.08 -13.87
CA ILE A 438 0.05 20.49 -13.03
C ILE A 438 1.26 20.89 -13.90
N GLN A 439 1.55 20.12 -14.95
CA GLN A 439 2.62 20.42 -15.90
C GLN A 439 2.37 21.74 -16.64
N PHE A 440 1.11 22.00 -17.03
CA PHE A 440 0.73 23.26 -17.64
C PHE A 440 0.96 24.43 -16.68
N ALA A 441 0.48 24.32 -15.43
CA ALA A 441 0.70 25.36 -14.41
C ALA A 441 2.19 25.61 -14.15
N TYR A 442 2.98 24.55 -13.98
CA TYR A 442 4.44 24.63 -13.84
C TYR A 442 5.09 25.42 -14.98
N ASN A 443 4.70 25.14 -16.23
CA ASN A 443 5.23 25.84 -17.40
C ASN A 443 4.88 27.34 -17.44
N GLN A 444 3.76 27.74 -16.82
CA GLN A 444 3.39 29.16 -16.67
C GLN A 444 4.17 29.82 -15.54
N GLU A 445 4.38 29.12 -14.43
CA GLU A 445 5.10 29.62 -13.24
C GLU A 445 6.63 29.69 -13.46
N TYR A 446 7.18 28.85 -14.34
CA TYR A 446 8.61 28.71 -14.62
C TYR A 446 8.93 28.68 -16.12
N PRO A 447 8.68 29.77 -16.88
CA PRO A 447 8.86 29.78 -18.34
C PRO A 447 10.32 29.56 -18.79
N TYR A 448 11.31 29.88 -17.95
CA TYR A 448 12.74 29.89 -18.30
C TYR A 448 13.58 28.73 -17.73
N ASN A 449 13.03 27.85 -16.88
CA ASN A 449 13.80 26.83 -16.17
C ASN A 449 13.23 25.40 -16.36
N ARG A 450 12.98 25.03 -17.61
CA ARG A 450 12.24 23.79 -17.94
C ARG A 450 13.06 22.52 -17.75
N ASP A 451 14.36 22.56 -18.04
CA ASP A 451 15.15 21.33 -18.16
C ASP A 451 15.71 20.84 -16.81
N GLU A 452 16.18 21.73 -15.93
CA GLU A 452 16.81 21.34 -14.66
C GLU A 452 15.80 20.84 -13.60
N ARG A 453 14.51 21.14 -13.81
CA ARG A 453 13.43 20.92 -12.83
C ARG A 453 12.21 20.23 -13.43
N ALA A 454 12.38 19.52 -14.55
CA ALA A 454 11.31 18.80 -15.22
C ALA A 454 10.55 17.79 -14.34
N TYR A 455 11.13 17.37 -13.20
CA TYR A 455 10.52 16.47 -12.22
C TYR A 455 9.60 17.16 -11.19
N GLU A 456 9.68 18.48 -10.99
CA GLU A 456 8.85 19.19 -10.01
C GLU A 456 7.33 18.99 -10.21
N PRO A 457 6.77 19.14 -11.42
CA PRO A 457 5.34 18.89 -11.64
C PRO A 457 4.92 17.45 -11.32
N MET A 458 5.80 16.47 -11.52
CA MET A 458 5.55 15.08 -11.10
C MET A 458 5.52 14.97 -9.57
N ILE A 459 6.42 15.66 -8.85
CA ILE A 459 6.38 15.70 -7.38
C ILE A 459 5.09 16.34 -6.88
N TRP A 460 4.65 17.45 -7.49
CA TRP A 460 3.42 18.15 -7.10
C TRP A 460 2.19 17.30 -7.36
N ALA A 461 2.06 16.72 -8.55
CA ALA A 461 0.97 15.80 -8.89
C ALA A 461 0.95 14.58 -7.95
N TYR A 462 2.11 14.04 -7.62
CA TYR A 462 2.24 12.96 -6.66
C TYR A 462 1.74 13.38 -5.27
N LYS A 463 2.18 14.53 -4.74
CA LYS A 463 1.75 15.05 -3.42
C LYS A 463 0.23 15.24 -3.36
N LEU A 464 -0.34 15.82 -4.40
CA LEU A 464 -1.78 16.07 -4.51
C LEU A 464 -2.59 14.77 -4.62
N CYS A 465 -2.18 13.82 -5.47
CA CYS A 465 -2.91 12.56 -5.62
C CYS A 465 -2.82 11.67 -4.38
N CYS A 466 -1.74 11.80 -3.59
CA CYS A 466 -1.64 11.14 -2.30
C CYS A 466 -2.66 11.69 -1.31
N LEU A 467 -2.77 13.02 -1.24
CA LEU A 467 -3.63 13.72 -0.29
C LEU A 467 -5.12 13.64 -0.65
N PHE A 468 -5.48 13.82 -1.92
CA PHE A 468 -6.87 13.96 -2.36
C PHE A 468 -7.42 12.69 -3.00
N GLY A 469 -8.74 12.47 -2.87
CA GLY A 469 -9.42 11.28 -3.36
C GLY A 469 -9.72 11.31 -4.87
N ASN A 470 -9.93 12.48 -5.45
CA ASN A 470 -10.32 12.65 -6.85
C ASN A 470 -9.89 14.01 -7.42
N GLU A 471 -10.07 14.20 -8.72
CA GLU A 471 -9.70 15.42 -9.45
C GLU A 471 -10.46 16.65 -8.95
N GLN A 472 -11.75 16.50 -8.63
CA GLN A 472 -12.58 17.60 -8.14
C GLN A 472 -12.02 18.19 -6.83
N GLN A 473 -11.58 17.36 -5.89
CA GLN A 473 -10.96 17.82 -4.64
C GLN A 473 -9.65 18.58 -4.88
N VAL A 474 -8.83 18.13 -5.84
CA VAL A 474 -7.61 18.85 -6.25
C VAL A 474 -7.97 20.21 -6.82
N ALA A 475 -8.95 20.26 -7.72
CA ALA A 475 -9.43 21.49 -8.34
C ALA A 475 -10.04 22.46 -7.31
N ASP A 476 -10.81 21.96 -6.35
CA ASP A 476 -11.41 22.78 -5.29
C ASP A 476 -10.33 23.35 -4.35
N TYR A 477 -9.35 22.55 -3.95
CA TYR A 477 -8.20 23.01 -3.17
C TYR A 477 -7.43 24.13 -3.90
N MET A 478 -7.13 23.93 -5.18
CA MET A 478 -6.43 24.92 -6.00
C MET A 478 -7.23 26.19 -6.21
N ARG A 479 -8.53 26.06 -6.51
CA ARG A 479 -9.40 27.23 -6.76
C ARG A 479 -9.60 28.05 -5.49
N GLN A 480 -9.75 27.39 -4.34
CA GLN A 480 -10.04 28.06 -3.07
C GLN A 480 -8.81 28.72 -2.46
N HIS A 481 -7.64 28.09 -2.57
CA HIS A 481 -6.42 28.56 -1.87
C HIS A 481 -5.35 29.11 -2.80
N GLY A 482 -5.48 28.89 -4.11
CA GLY A 482 -4.60 29.48 -5.12
C GLY A 482 -4.81 30.97 -5.19
N LYS A 483 -3.76 31.74 -4.92
CA LYS A 483 -3.78 33.20 -5.04
C LYS A 483 -3.59 33.58 -6.49
N ALA A 484 -4.61 34.18 -7.11
CA ALA A 484 -4.56 34.59 -8.51
C ALA A 484 -3.45 35.62 -8.81
N ASP A 485 -3.01 36.37 -7.79
CA ASP A 485 -1.95 37.38 -7.86
C ASP A 485 -0.57 36.84 -7.43
N ALA A 486 -0.45 35.58 -7.02
CA ALA A 486 0.84 34.97 -6.73
C ALA A 486 1.58 34.65 -8.03
N ASN A 487 2.91 34.83 -8.02
CA ASN A 487 3.75 34.45 -9.16
C ASN A 487 3.77 32.93 -9.38
N GLN A 488 3.55 32.14 -8.33
CA GLN A 488 3.73 30.69 -8.33
C GLN A 488 2.64 29.98 -7.47
N PRO A 489 1.35 30.14 -7.81
CA PRO A 489 0.25 29.68 -6.96
C PRO A 489 0.24 28.17 -6.73
N VAL A 490 0.52 27.35 -7.74
CA VAL A 490 0.54 25.88 -7.62
C VAL A 490 1.78 25.42 -6.85
N HIS A 491 2.95 25.98 -7.14
CA HIS A 491 4.16 25.75 -6.34
C HIS A 491 3.90 25.99 -4.85
N ASP A 492 3.38 27.18 -4.49
CA ASP A 492 3.13 27.58 -3.10
C ASP A 492 2.14 26.65 -2.41
N LEU A 493 1.09 26.21 -3.13
CA LEU A 493 0.10 25.25 -2.63
C LEU A 493 0.69 23.84 -2.40
N CYS A 494 1.76 23.49 -3.11
CA CYS A 494 2.43 22.19 -3.05
C CYS A 494 3.66 22.18 -2.11
N GLN A 495 3.95 23.29 -1.43
CA GLN A 495 5.01 23.39 -0.42
C GLN A 495 4.63 22.71 0.91
N PHE A 496 4.28 21.43 0.85
CA PHE A 496 4.05 20.60 2.04
C PHE A 496 4.73 19.24 1.90
N GLU A 497 5.04 18.62 3.02
CA GLU A 497 5.64 17.28 3.06
C GLU A 497 4.60 16.24 3.48
N LEU A 498 4.62 15.09 2.81
CA LEU A 498 3.82 13.93 3.22
C LEU A 498 4.54 13.17 4.35
N PRO A 499 3.80 12.45 5.21
CA PRO A 499 4.40 11.57 6.21
C PRO A 499 5.38 10.56 5.59
N LYS A 500 6.64 10.62 6.00
CA LYS A 500 7.67 9.66 5.55
C LYS A 500 7.47 8.27 6.15
N ARG A 501 6.85 8.19 7.33
CA ARG A 501 6.64 6.97 8.11
C ARG A 501 5.34 7.05 8.88
N GLY A 502 4.80 5.90 9.28
CA GLY A 502 3.62 5.82 10.13
C GLY A 502 2.31 5.73 9.34
N LEU A 503 1.23 5.43 10.06
CA LEU A 503 -0.11 5.33 9.50
C LEU A 503 -0.84 6.66 9.67
N TRP A 504 -1.48 7.10 8.59
CA TRP A 504 -2.38 8.24 8.59
C TRP A 504 -3.49 7.98 7.57
N THR A 505 -4.50 8.83 7.59
CA THR A 505 -5.72 8.69 6.79
C THR A 505 -5.80 9.83 5.75
N PRO A 506 -5.20 9.67 4.55
CA PRO A 506 -5.07 10.76 3.59
C PRO A 506 -6.39 11.47 3.27
N LYS A 507 -7.48 10.71 3.13
CA LYS A 507 -8.82 11.27 2.87
C LYS A 507 -9.23 12.31 3.91
N SER A 508 -9.09 12.01 5.21
CA SER A 508 -9.53 12.92 6.28
C SER A 508 -8.69 14.20 6.28
N TRP A 509 -7.38 14.07 6.07
CA TRP A 509 -6.49 15.21 5.97
C TRP A 509 -6.70 16.02 4.69
N GLY A 510 -7.01 15.37 3.57
CA GLY A 510 -7.39 16.01 2.32
C GLY A 510 -8.67 16.84 2.47
N ASP A 511 -9.70 16.27 3.10
CA ASP A 511 -10.95 16.98 3.40
C ASP A 511 -10.68 18.25 4.25
N LEU A 512 -9.78 18.16 5.24
CA LEU A 512 -9.36 19.33 6.03
C LEU A 512 -8.47 20.30 5.23
N ALA A 513 -7.61 19.81 4.34
CA ALA A 513 -6.76 20.65 3.49
C ALA A 513 -7.59 21.49 2.51
N VAL A 514 -8.68 20.94 1.95
CA VAL A 514 -9.66 21.74 1.19
C VAL A 514 -10.24 22.85 2.06
N LYS A 515 -10.56 22.58 3.34
CA LYS A 515 -11.15 23.59 4.23
C LYS A 515 -10.17 24.68 4.67
N TYR A 516 -8.96 24.31 5.06
CA TYR A 516 -8.01 25.19 5.77
C TYR A 516 -6.78 25.59 4.94
N GLY A 517 -6.58 24.99 3.77
CA GLY A 517 -5.53 25.38 2.83
C GLY A 517 -4.11 25.10 3.33
N PRO A 518 -3.12 25.89 2.83
CA PRO A 518 -1.71 25.80 3.23
C PRO A 518 -1.46 25.95 4.74
N GLY A 519 -2.36 26.62 5.46
CA GLY A 519 -2.28 26.74 6.91
C GLY A 519 -2.32 25.39 7.64
N LEU A 520 -2.96 24.39 7.04
CA LEU A 520 -3.02 23.02 7.54
C LEU A 520 -1.96 22.10 6.92
N THR A 521 -1.68 22.23 5.63
CA THR A 521 -0.82 21.26 4.92
C THR A 521 0.60 21.21 5.47
N LYS A 522 1.09 22.29 6.09
CA LYS A 522 2.38 22.30 6.82
C LYS A 522 2.47 21.26 7.95
N TYR A 523 1.34 20.79 8.48
CA TYR A 523 1.27 19.75 9.52
C TYR A 523 1.17 18.33 8.96
N LEU A 524 1.09 18.15 7.63
CA LEU A 524 0.93 16.82 7.03
C LEU A 524 2.10 15.91 7.38
N GLY A 525 3.33 16.40 7.45
CA GLY A 525 4.51 15.59 7.78
C GLY A 525 4.42 14.86 9.14
N ILE A 526 3.61 15.36 10.08
CA ILE A 526 3.41 14.78 11.42
C ILE A 526 2.03 14.13 11.59
N ALA A 527 1.24 13.99 10.52
CA ALA A 527 -0.11 13.43 10.56
C ALA A 527 -0.21 12.10 11.33
N PRO A 528 0.69 11.11 11.17
CA PRO A 528 0.67 9.88 11.94
C PRO A 528 0.82 10.07 13.45
N GLY A 529 1.66 11.02 13.88
CA GLY A 529 1.83 11.35 15.29
C GLY A 529 0.54 11.93 15.88
N VAL A 530 -0.12 12.80 15.11
CA VAL A 530 -1.41 13.41 15.47
C VAL A 530 -2.50 12.33 15.58
N GLU A 531 -2.64 11.47 14.58
CA GLU A 531 -3.64 10.40 14.61
C GLU A 531 -3.38 9.39 15.73
N LYS A 532 -2.12 9.05 15.98
CA LYS A 532 -1.73 8.18 17.10
C LYS A 532 -2.12 8.79 18.45
N HIS A 533 -1.91 10.10 18.62
CA HIS A 533 -2.28 10.79 19.84
C HIS A 533 -3.80 10.88 20.04
N LEU A 534 -4.54 11.20 18.97
CA LEU A 534 -6.00 11.33 19.02
C LEU A 534 -6.73 9.98 19.01
N GLY A 535 -6.07 8.90 18.60
CA GLY A 535 -6.68 7.58 18.34
C GLY A 535 -7.58 7.55 17.09
N ARG A 536 -7.60 8.64 16.31
CA ARG A 536 -8.42 8.82 15.10
C ARG A 536 -7.87 9.98 14.24
N PRO A 537 -8.32 10.12 12.98
CA PRO A 537 -8.07 11.32 12.21
C PRO A 537 -8.59 12.59 12.89
N PRO A 538 -7.88 13.73 12.76
CA PRO A 538 -8.38 15.01 13.26
C PRO A 538 -9.62 15.46 12.48
N ARG A 539 -10.45 16.29 13.11
CA ARG A 539 -11.67 16.88 12.54
C ARG A 539 -11.57 18.39 12.37
N THR A 540 -10.64 19.04 13.07
CA THR A 540 -10.45 20.50 13.04
C THR A 540 -8.96 20.84 13.06
N LEU A 541 -8.64 22.09 12.72
CA LEU A 541 -7.27 22.59 12.81
C LEU A 541 -6.83 22.73 14.28
N GLU A 542 -7.77 23.02 15.16
CA GLU A 542 -7.56 23.14 16.61
C GLU A 542 -7.13 21.79 17.21
N GLU A 543 -7.78 20.68 16.82
CA GLU A 543 -7.36 19.33 17.26
C GLU A 543 -5.92 19.01 16.83
N ILE A 544 -5.51 19.44 15.63
CA ILE A 544 -4.14 19.27 15.15
C ILE A 544 -3.19 20.08 16.03
N LYS A 545 -3.51 21.37 16.27
CA LYS A 545 -2.69 22.27 17.09
C LYS A 545 -2.51 21.75 18.52
N ASP A 546 -3.56 21.19 19.11
CA ASP A 546 -3.53 20.62 20.45
C ASP A 546 -2.74 19.32 20.53
N ALA A 547 -2.71 18.55 19.45
CA ALA A 547 -1.89 17.34 19.36
C ALA A 547 -0.40 17.60 19.09
N LEU A 548 -0.02 18.82 18.62
CA LEU A 548 1.37 19.12 18.22
C LEU A 548 2.44 18.75 19.26
N PRO A 549 2.30 19.12 20.56
CA PRO A 549 3.32 18.80 21.55
C PRO A 549 3.58 17.30 21.72
N TYR A 550 2.58 16.46 21.42
CA TYR A 550 2.68 15.01 21.57
C TYR A 550 3.08 14.30 20.27
N ALA A 551 2.78 14.92 19.14
CA ALA A 551 2.96 14.35 17.82
C ALA A 551 4.31 14.72 17.18
N ALA A 552 4.78 15.95 17.43
CA ALA A 552 5.95 16.50 16.75
C ALA A 552 7.27 16.07 17.38
N TYR A 553 7.30 15.87 18.70
CA TYR A 553 8.53 15.65 19.46
C TYR A 553 8.42 14.51 20.46
N ALA A 554 9.48 13.70 20.60
CA ALA A 554 9.51 12.61 21.57
C ALA A 554 9.48 13.14 23.01
N ARG A 555 10.19 14.25 23.27
CA ARG A 555 10.29 14.93 24.57
C ARG A 555 9.28 16.08 24.75
N GLY A 556 8.31 16.24 23.85
CA GLY A 556 7.41 17.40 23.86
C GLY A 556 6.57 17.58 25.13
N LYS A 557 6.39 16.52 25.93
CA LYS A 557 5.69 16.57 27.23
C LYS A 557 6.47 17.31 28.32
N GLU A 558 7.78 17.49 28.18
CA GLU A 558 8.60 18.20 29.17
C GLU A 558 8.28 19.70 29.22
N ASN A 559 7.86 20.28 28.09
CA ASN A 559 7.39 21.66 28.02
C ASN A 559 6.41 21.82 26.84
N LEU A 560 5.11 21.75 27.14
CA LEU A 560 4.05 21.75 26.13
C LEU A 560 3.97 23.06 25.34
N GLU A 561 4.24 24.20 25.98
CA GLU A 561 4.17 25.52 25.34
C GLU A 561 5.34 25.69 24.35
N LEU A 562 6.57 25.38 24.79
CA LEU A 562 7.74 25.38 23.93
C LEU A 562 7.56 24.41 22.76
N ALA A 563 7.12 23.18 23.03
CA ALA A 563 6.87 22.18 21.99
C ALA A 563 5.84 22.66 20.96
N ARG A 564 4.77 23.33 21.40
CA ARG A 564 3.77 23.91 20.48
C ARG A 564 4.40 24.98 19.60
N VAL A 565 5.13 25.94 20.18
CA VAL A 565 5.79 27.02 19.43
C VAL A 565 6.80 26.48 18.42
N CYS A 566 7.65 25.53 18.84
CA CYS A 566 8.64 24.88 17.97
C CYS A 566 7.97 24.12 16.82
N ALA A 567 6.89 23.36 17.11
CA ALA A 567 6.18 22.58 16.09
C ALA A 567 5.44 23.48 15.09
N GLU A 568 4.82 24.56 15.55
CA GLU A 568 4.15 25.54 14.67
C GLU A 568 5.14 26.25 13.73
N ALA A 569 6.36 26.44 14.20
CA ALA A 569 7.50 26.98 13.45
C ALA A 569 8.27 25.93 12.63
N GLY A 570 7.90 24.65 12.71
CA GLY A 570 8.54 23.58 11.92
C GLY A 570 9.96 23.22 12.33
N LEU A 571 10.32 23.38 13.62
CA LEU A 571 11.64 22.98 14.11
C LEU A 571 11.82 21.45 14.09
N SER A 572 13.05 20.99 13.82
CA SER A 572 13.41 19.57 13.93
C SER A 572 13.46 19.11 15.39
N GLU A 573 13.42 17.79 15.60
CA GLU A 573 13.59 17.16 16.92
C GLU A 573 14.88 17.64 17.61
N ASP A 574 16.02 17.67 16.88
CA ASP A 574 17.31 18.11 17.43
C ASP A 574 17.28 19.58 17.85
N ALA A 575 16.65 20.45 17.06
CA ALA A 575 16.52 21.87 17.40
C ALA A 575 15.60 22.07 18.62
N PHE A 576 14.51 21.32 18.70
CA PHE A 576 13.63 21.33 19.86
C PHE A 576 14.34 20.83 21.13
N ASN A 577 15.09 19.73 21.04
CA ASN A 577 15.88 19.21 22.16
C ASN A 577 16.92 20.23 22.62
N LYS A 578 17.61 20.92 21.70
CA LYS A 578 18.48 22.04 22.07
C LYS A 578 17.74 23.13 22.84
N CYS A 579 16.52 23.49 22.42
CA CYS A 579 15.70 24.48 23.13
C CYS A 579 15.37 24.05 24.56
N LEU A 580 15.07 22.76 24.79
CA LEU A 580 14.80 22.21 26.13
C LEU A 580 16.01 22.34 27.07
N GLU A 581 17.23 22.22 26.55
CA GLU A 581 18.45 22.31 27.35
C GLU A 581 18.87 23.76 27.67
N LEU A 582 18.20 24.76 27.09
CA LEU A 582 18.52 26.17 27.36
C LEU A 582 18.03 26.60 28.75
N ARG A 583 18.89 27.33 29.45
CA ARG A 583 18.53 28.05 30.68
C ARG A 583 18.01 29.44 30.30
N PHE A 584 16.68 29.57 30.22
CA PHE A 584 16.04 30.85 29.94
C PHE A 584 16.31 31.84 31.06
N LYS A 585 16.54 33.09 30.68
CA LYS A 585 16.57 34.19 31.63
C LYS A 585 15.15 34.46 32.14
N THR A 586 15.05 34.92 33.38
CA THR A 586 13.76 35.35 33.97
C THR A 586 13.53 36.85 33.83
N SER A 587 14.60 37.62 33.62
CA SER A 587 14.59 39.06 33.38
C SER A 587 15.72 39.46 32.41
N ASP A 588 15.60 40.65 31.82
CA ASP A 588 16.67 41.25 31.03
C ASP A 588 16.78 42.76 31.34
N LYS A 589 17.87 43.37 30.86
CA LYS A 589 18.22 44.78 31.08
C LYS A 589 17.81 45.68 29.92
N LEU A 590 17.10 45.14 28.92
CA LEU A 590 16.67 45.90 27.75
C LEU A 590 15.38 46.68 28.09
N PRO A 591 15.25 47.91 27.58
CA PRO A 591 14.10 48.77 27.87
C PRO A 591 12.80 48.15 27.35
N ASP A 592 11.80 48.05 28.22
CA ASP A 592 10.48 47.56 27.82
C ASP A 592 9.66 48.70 27.19
N VAL A 593 9.67 48.75 25.85
CA VAL A 593 8.94 49.74 25.06
C VAL A 593 7.81 49.06 24.30
N ARG A 594 6.60 49.62 24.44
CA ARG A 594 5.43 49.29 23.63
C ARG A 594 4.89 50.54 22.94
N ILE A 595 4.57 50.43 21.66
CA ILE A 595 3.99 51.50 20.84
C ILE A 595 2.78 50.93 20.12
N ASP A 596 1.59 51.50 20.38
CA ASP A 596 0.46 51.28 19.49
C ASP A 596 0.66 52.16 18.25
N GLY A 597 0.77 51.54 17.08
CA GLY A 597 0.96 52.24 15.81
C GLY A 597 -0.16 53.24 15.53
N ALA A 598 -1.34 53.08 16.13
CA ALA A 598 -2.42 54.07 16.06
C ALA A 598 -1.99 55.47 16.52
N GLU A 599 -1.07 55.57 17.49
CA GLU A 599 -0.53 56.84 18.02
C GLU A 599 0.24 57.63 16.95
N ILE A 600 0.71 56.97 15.90
CA ILE A 600 1.58 57.53 14.86
C ILE A 600 1.07 57.24 13.44
N GLY A 601 -0.23 56.98 13.30
CA GLY A 601 -0.91 56.82 12.00
C GLY A 601 -0.93 55.41 11.39
N PHE A 602 -0.44 54.38 12.10
CA PHE A 602 -0.39 52.99 11.68
C PHE A 602 -1.27 52.08 12.56
N ARG A 603 -2.59 52.29 12.53
CA ARG A 603 -3.58 51.70 13.47
C ARG A 603 -3.51 50.18 13.67
N ASP A 604 -3.13 49.46 12.62
CA ASP A 604 -3.11 48.00 12.61
C ASP A 604 -1.78 47.41 13.12
N TYR A 605 -0.83 48.23 13.55
CA TYR A 605 0.51 47.77 13.91
C TYR A 605 0.84 48.07 15.37
N ILE A 606 1.65 47.21 15.98
CA ILE A 606 2.18 47.40 17.33
C ILE A 606 3.67 47.05 17.30
N PHE A 607 4.51 47.87 17.92
CA PHE A 607 5.90 47.54 18.20
C PHE A 607 6.05 47.24 19.69
N TYR A 608 6.70 46.13 20.06
CA TYR A 608 7.00 45.84 21.46
C TYR A 608 8.18 44.88 21.66
N LYS A 609 8.75 44.87 22.88
CA LYS A 609 9.74 43.87 23.32
C LYS A 609 9.06 42.54 23.65
N LEU A 610 9.54 41.42 23.11
CA LEU A 610 9.04 40.11 23.53
C LEU A 610 9.41 39.84 25.01
N PRO A 611 8.49 39.31 25.83
CA PRO A 611 8.78 38.88 27.19
C PRO A 611 9.88 37.79 27.25
N CYS A 612 10.66 37.75 28.34
CA CYS A 612 11.74 36.75 28.51
C CYS A 612 11.26 35.29 28.46
N ASN A 613 10.02 35.05 28.87
CA ASN A 613 9.39 33.73 28.88
C ASN A 613 8.64 33.42 27.57
N ASP A 614 8.70 34.28 26.56
CA ASP A 614 8.03 34.05 25.28
C ASP A 614 8.92 33.21 24.35
N TYR A 615 8.56 31.92 24.22
CA TYR A 615 9.32 30.97 23.39
C TYR A 615 9.37 31.34 21.91
N ARG A 616 8.52 32.26 21.42
CA ARG A 616 8.60 32.75 20.03
C ARG A 616 9.98 33.34 19.71
N GLY A 617 10.69 33.88 20.71
CA GLY A 617 12.06 34.38 20.57
C GLY A 617 13.05 33.37 19.98
N LEU A 618 12.86 32.07 20.24
CA LEU A 618 13.72 30.99 19.74
C LEU A 618 13.49 30.65 18.27
N VAL A 619 12.35 31.08 17.71
CA VAL A 619 11.88 30.68 16.37
C VAL A 619 11.49 31.88 15.51
N LEU A 620 11.91 33.09 15.90
CA LEU A 620 11.57 34.33 15.20
C LEU A 620 11.92 34.29 13.72
N GLY A 621 13.03 33.65 13.37
CA GLY A 621 13.42 33.44 11.99
C GLY A 621 12.34 32.70 11.18
N GLN A 622 11.81 31.59 11.70
CA GLN A 622 10.73 30.87 11.02
C GLN A 622 9.45 31.69 10.93
N LEU A 623 9.13 32.48 11.96
CA LEU A 623 7.94 33.35 11.97
C LEU A 623 8.07 34.56 11.04
N SER A 624 9.30 35.02 10.75
CA SER A 624 9.59 36.21 9.96
C SER A 624 10.30 35.94 8.62
N ASN A 625 10.37 34.68 8.18
CA ASN A 625 11.13 34.23 6.99
C ASN A 625 12.61 34.68 7.01
N ASN A 626 13.31 34.46 8.14
CA ASN A 626 14.72 34.73 8.37
C ASN A 626 15.41 33.51 9.04
N CYS A 627 16.74 33.54 9.16
CA CYS A 627 17.57 32.48 9.72
C CYS A 627 17.65 32.48 11.26
N GLN A 628 17.09 33.48 11.95
CA GLN A 628 17.21 33.67 13.40
C GLN A 628 16.34 32.71 14.22
N SER A 629 16.68 31.42 14.19
CA SER A 629 16.01 30.37 14.96
C SER A 629 17.03 29.35 15.46
N VAL A 630 16.72 28.65 16.54
CA VAL A 630 17.51 27.48 16.98
C VAL A 630 17.48 26.41 15.89
N GLY A 631 18.64 25.83 15.56
CA GLY A 631 18.85 24.93 14.42
C GLY A 631 19.13 25.64 13.08
N GLY A 632 19.03 26.97 13.01
CA GLY A 632 19.30 27.77 11.81
C GLY A 632 20.63 28.53 11.87
N HIS A 633 20.96 29.28 10.81
CA HIS A 633 22.20 30.07 10.74
C HIS A 633 22.26 31.17 11.81
N GLY A 634 21.11 31.72 12.22
CA GLY A 634 21.00 32.70 13.29
C GLY A 634 20.77 32.10 14.67
N GLU A 635 21.10 30.81 14.88
CA GLU A 635 20.94 30.11 16.17
C GLU A 635 21.60 30.88 17.32
N ARG A 636 22.80 31.44 17.11
CA ARG A 636 23.52 32.15 18.18
C ARG A 636 22.79 33.40 18.66
N ALA A 637 22.17 34.17 17.76
CA ALA A 637 21.36 35.33 18.11
C ALA A 637 20.06 34.92 18.82
N ALA A 638 19.40 33.85 18.36
CA ALA A 638 18.21 33.29 18.99
C ALA A 638 18.50 32.77 20.42
N VAL A 639 19.60 32.04 20.61
CA VAL A 639 20.03 31.56 21.93
C VAL A 639 20.39 32.74 22.82
N HIS A 640 21.22 33.67 22.35
CA HIS A 640 21.64 34.82 23.15
C HIS A 640 20.46 35.69 23.61
N GLY A 641 19.54 36.01 22.70
CA GLY A 641 18.34 36.77 23.05
C GLY A 641 17.43 36.05 24.05
N ALA A 642 17.46 34.71 24.13
CA ALA A 642 16.69 33.93 25.11
C ALA A 642 17.40 33.73 26.47
N THR A 643 18.74 33.67 26.48
CA THR A 643 19.51 33.28 27.68
C THR A 643 20.29 34.41 28.34
N SER A 644 20.66 35.46 27.61
CA SER A 644 21.42 36.60 28.18
C SER A 644 20.50 37.72 28.67
N GLU A 645 20.79 38.26 29.86
CA GLU A 645 20.17 39.47 30.39
C GLU A 645 20.48 40.73 29.54
N TYR A 646 21.51 40.68 28.68
CA TYR A 646 21.94 41.78 27.83
C TYR A 646 21.50 41.61 26.38
N GLY A 647 20.79 40.52 26.05
CA GLY A 647 20.12 40.31 24.76
C GLY A 647 18.60 40.37 24.91
N GLY A 648 17.87 40.46 23.81
CA GLY A 648 16.40 40.32 23.79
C GLY A 648 15.85 40.49 22.38
N PHE A 649 14.52 40.48 22.25
CA PHE A 649 13.87 40.59 20.95
C PHE A 649 12.82 41.68 20.94
N TYR A 650 12.75 42.42 19.83
CA TYR A 650 11.66 43.34 19.55
C TYR A 650 10.95 42.91 18.29
N VAL A 651 9.64 43.09 18.27
CA VAL A 651 8.79 42.68 17.16
C VAL A 651 7.87 43.82 16.75
N VAL A 652 7.57 43.86 15.46
CA VAL A 652 6.41 44.56 14.92
C VAL A 652 5.37 43.50 14.59
N VAL A 653 4.18 43.65 15.16
CA VAL A 653 3.03 42.80 14.84
C VAL A 653 1.98 43.59 14.09
N LYS A 654 1.28 42.92 13.18
CA LYS A 654 0.05 43.39 12.53
C LYS A 654 -1.15 42.74 13.19
N LYS A 655 -2.15 43.52 13.59
CA LYS A 655 -3.45 43.07 14.06
C LYS A 655 -4.20 42.43 12.89
N THR A 656 -4.66 41.20 13.06
CA THR A 656 -5.47 40.45 12.07
C THR A 656 -6.72 39.89 12.74
N PRO A 657 -7.76 39.50 11.98
CA PRO A 657 -8.94 38.84 12.56
C PRO A 657 -8.60 37.54 13.30
N GLN A 658 -7.48 36.90 12.96
CA GLN A 658 -6.99 35.67 13.58
C GLN A 658 -6.02 35.93 14.75
N GLY A 659 -5.81 37.19 15.14
CA GLY A 659 -4.86 37.60 16.18
C GLY A 659 -3.68 38.41 15.65
N GLU A 660 -2.59 38.47 16.41
CA GLU A 660 -1.39 39.22 16.04
C GLU A 660 -0.46 38.39 15.15
N LYS A 661 -0.02 38.96 14.02
CA LYS A 661 0.99 38.36 13.14
C LYS A 661 2.29 39.14 13.22
N ILE A 662 3.41 38.49 13.53
CA ILE A 662 4.74 39.12 13.46
C ILE A 662 5.04 39.45 11.99
N VAL A 663 5.32 40.72 11.72
CA VAL A 663 5.64 41.24 10.38
C VAL A 663 7.06 41.79 10.27
N ALA A 664 7.71 42.06 11.40
CA ALA A 664 9.14 42.30 11.48
C ALA A 664 9.66 41.92 12.86
N GLN A 665 10.96 41.65 12.94
CA GLN A 665 11.63 41.37 14.20
C GLN A 665 13.05 41.96 14.22
N SER A 666 13.62 42.07 15.42
CA SER A 666 15.04 42.34 15.63
C SER A 666 15.52 41.64 16.90
N TRP A 667 16.63 40.91 16.79
CA TRP A 667 17.48 40.67 17.95
C TRP A 667 18.16 41.97 18.36
N ALA A 668 18.10 42.30 19.64
CA ALA A 668 18.73 43.48 20.19
C ALA A 668 19.64 43.12 21.36
N TRP A 669 20.63 43.97 21.60
CA TRP A 669 21.59 43.78 22.67
C TRP A 669 22.11 45.11 23.23
N LEU A 670 22.63 45.07 24.45
CA LEU A 670 23.27 46.21 25.11
C LEU A 670 24.79 46.20 24.91
N ALA A 671 25.34 47.37 24.60
CA ALA A 671 26.77 47.61 24.53
C ALA A 671 27.35 47.98 25.91
N LYS A 672 28.67 48.16 25.95
CA LYS A 672 29.43 48.40 27.18
C LYS A 672 28.95 49.59 28.03
N ASN A 673 28.46 50.68 27.44
CA ASN A 673 28.01 51.86 28.20
C ASN A 673 26.49 52.02 28.22
N GLY A 674 25.76 50.91 28.04
CA GLY A 674 24.30 50.89 28.08
C GLY A 674 23.63 51.38 26.79
N GLU A 675 24.39 51.59 25.71
CA GLU A 675 23.81 51.82 24.38
C GLU A 675 23.03 50.58 23.92
N LEU A 676 21.91 50.79 23.23
CA LEU A 676 21.12 49.69 22.67
C LEU A 676 21.36 49.58 21.17
N VAL A 677 21.57 48.36 20.69
CA VAL A 677 21.67 48.08 19.26
C VAL A 677 20.64 47.04 18.85
N PHE A 678 19.82 47.38 17.87
CA PHE A 678 19.06 46.43 17.06
C PHE A 678 20.02 45.84 16.03
N ASP A 679 20.25 44.53 16.03
CA ASP A 679 21.24 43.89 15.15
C ASP A 679 20.85 44.05 13.66
N SER A 680 19.58 43.86 13.35
CA SER A 680 18.98 44.15 12.05
C SER A 680 17.48 44.41 12.18
N MET A 681 16.87 45.03 11.17
CA MET A 681 15.41 45.10 11.02
C MET A 681 15.00 44.06 9.97
N GLU A 682 14.27 43.03 10.40
CA GLU A 682 13.98 41.84 9.59
C GLU A 682 12.49 41.72 9.26
N PRO A 683 11.97 42.56 8.35
CA PRO A 683 10.60 42.46 7.89
C PRO A 683 10.37 41.20 7.06
N VAL A 684 9.17 40.63 7.15
CA VAL A 684 8.75 39.44 6.39
C VAL A 684 8.90 39.67 4.89
N ASN A 685 8.57 40.89 4.43
CA ASN A 685 8.73 41.33 3.06
C ASN A 685 8.83 42.87 2.98
N GLU A 686 9.14 43.39 1.79
CA GLU A 686 9.43 44.81 1.59
C GLU A 686 8.23 45.74 1.79
N THR A 687 7.00 45.23 1.70
CA THR A 687 5.78 46.05 1.89
C THR A 687 5.68 46.62 3.30
N TYR A 688 6.33 45.98 4.28
CA TYR A 688 6.39 46.45 5.65
C TYR A 688 7.51 47.48 5.92
N HIS A 689 8.41 47.72 4.95
CA HIS A 689 9.51 48.66 5.14
C HIS A 689 9.05 50.05 5.62
N PRO A 690 8.03 50.70 5.04
CA PRO A 690 7.65 52.05 5.45
C PRO A 690 7.20 52.12 6.92
N VAL A 691 6.32 51.21 7.35
CA VAL A 691 5.80 51.18 8.72
C VAL A 691 6.87 50.81 9.73
N CYS A 692 7.71 49.81 9.44
CA CYS A 692 8.78 49.40 10.34
C CYS A 692 9.82 50.51 10.53
N LYS A 693 10.18 51.24 9.47
CA LYS A 693 11.10 52.39 9.58
C LYS A 693 10.59 53.45 10.57
N VAL A 694 9.31 53.76 10.55
CA VAL A 694 8.73 54.77 11.45
C VAL A 694 8.67 54.22 12.88
N LEU A 695 8.21 52.99 13.06
CA LEU A 695 8.11 52.37 14.39
C LEU A 695 9.47 52.21 15.09
N TYR A 696 10.53 51.82 14.37
CA TYR A 696 11.87 51.69 14.98
C TYR A 696 12.45 53.06 15.37
N LYS A 697 12.21 54.11 14.58
CA LYS A 697 12.62 55.48 14.94
C LYS A 697 11.88 55.98 16.19
N GLU A 698 10.56 55.77 16.23
CA GLU A 698 9.76 56.12 17.40
C GLU A 698 10.16 55.31 18.64
N ALA A 699 10.47 54.02 18.48
CA ALA A 699 10.99 53.18 19.55
C ALA A 699 12.32 53.71 20.09
N ALA A 700 13.27 54.03 19.21
CA ALA A 700 14.55 54.60 19.60
C ALA A 700 14.39 55.89 20.40
N LYS A 701 13.50 56.79 19.96
CA LYS A 701 13.17 58.03 20.67
C LYS A 701 12.63 57.75 22.08
N ARG A 702 11.64 56.86 22.21
CA ARG A 702 11.05 56.50 23.52
C ARG A 702 12.06 55.82 24.45
N MET A 703 12.96 54.98 23.91
CA MET A 703 14.03 54.35 24.68
C MET A 703 14.98 55.40 25.29
N LYS A 704 15.34 56.42 24.51
CA LYS A 704 16.16 57.52 25.00
C LYS A 704 15.41 58.38 26.03
N GLU A 705 14.22 58.86 25.69
CA GLU A 705 13.47 59.81 26.52
C GLU A 705 12.92 59.20 27.82
N LYS A 706 12.39 57.97 27.76
CA LYS A 706 11.70 57.35 28.91
C LYS A 706 12.58 56.40 29.71
N HIS A 707 13.54 55.75 29.06
CA HIS A 707 14.40 54.74 29.70
C HIS A 707 15.84 55.20 29.88
N GLY A 708 16.18 56.42 29.45
CA GLY A 708 17.53 56.98 29.60
C GLY A 708 18.60 56.22 28.83
N VAL A 709 18.23 55.54 27.73
CA VAL A 709 19.20 54.86 26.87
C VAL A 709 20.07 55.93 26.18
N PRO A 710 21.40 55.91 26.37
CA PRO A 710 22.26 57.01 25.94
C PRO A 710 22.36 57.12 24.41
N GLU A 711 22.24 56.01 23.69
CA GLU A 711 22.29 55.97 22.23
C GLU A 711 21.57 54.72 21.74
N VAL A 712 20.82 54.83 20.65
CA VAL A 712 20.12 53.70 20.01
C VAL A 712 20.58 53.58 18.57
N ARG A 713 21.00 52.37 18.19
CA ARG A 713 21.50 52.05 16.85
C ARG A 713 20.75 50.91 16.20
N LEU A 714 20.86 50.84 14.87
CA LEU A 714 20.31 49.77 14.05
C LEU A 714 21.37 49.28 13.07
N GLY A 715 21.73 48.00 13.12
CA GLY A 715 22.64 47.41 12.15
C GLY A 715 22.08 47.46 10.74
N THR A 716 22.95 47.57 9.74
CA THR A 716 22.55 47.67 8.32
C THR A 716 22.51 46.30 7.62
N GLY A 717 22.71 45.21 8.36
CA GLY A 717 22.73 43.85 7.84
C GLY A 717 21.33 43.27 7.60
N GLY A 718 21.29 42.02 7.16
CA GLY A 718 20.06 41.28 6.94
C GLY A 718 19.13 41.94 5.92
N LYS A 719 17.83 42.01 6.22
CA LYS A 719 16.83 42.70 5.38
C LYS A 719 16.64 44.17 5.75
N THR A 720 17.57 44.78 6.48
CA THR A 720 17.42 46.17 6.90
C THR A 720 17.37 47.11 5.68
N PRO A 721 16.25 47.80 5.43
CA PRO A 721 16.15 48.73 4.32
C PRO A 721 17.02 49.97 4.56
N LYS A 722 17.40 50.64 3.48
CA LYS A 722 18.12 51.93 3.56
C LYS A 722 17.30 52.93 4.39
N MET A 723 17.87 53.39 5.50
CA MET A 723 17.19 54.27 6.45
C MET A 723 17.27 55.76 6.10
N GLY A 724 18.18 56.14 5.19
CA GLY A 724 18.46 57.56 4.91
C GLY A 724 19.10 58.28 6.10
N MET A 725 19.78 57.53 6.98
CA MET A 725 20.39 58.04 8.22
C MET A 725 21.91 57.94 8.14
N LYS A 726 22.60 58.73 8.98
CA LYS A 726 24.05 58.71 9.07
C LYS A 726 24.51 57.35 9.61
N ALA A 727 25.47 56.74 8.92
CA ALA A 727 26.17 55.58 9.43
C ALA A 727 27.06 56.00 10.62
N ALA A 728 27.06 55.20 11.69
CA ALA A 728 27.98 55.34 12.80
C ALA A 728 29.42 55.17 12.29
N ALA A 729 30.33 55.98 12.82
CA ALA A 729 31.75 55.90 12.44
C ALA A 729 32.42 54.62 12.94
N ILE A 730 31.96 54.08 14.06
CA ILE A 730 32.47 52.87 14.72
C ILE A 730 31.26 52.04 15.11
N SER A 731 31.23 50.74 14.80
CA SER A 731 30.20 49.82 15.30
C SER A 731 30.38 49.54 16.78
N LEU A 732 29.28 49.51 17.53
CA LEU A 732 29.30 48.94 18.87
C LEU A 732 29.32 47.40 18.78
N GLU A 733 29.76 46.76 19.86
CA GLU A 733 29.74 45.31 20.04
C GLU A 733 28.87 44.93 21.25
N PRO A 734 28.20 43.78 21.23
CA PRO A 734 27.48 43.25 22.38
C PRO A 734 28.41 42.97 23.56
N LEU A 735 27.86 43.10 24.77
CA LEU A 735 28.63 43.01 26.00
C LEU A 735 29.23 41.62 26.26
N ASP A 736 28.48 40.57 25.95
CA ASP A 736 28.72 39.20 26.44
C ASP A 736 28.61 38.13 25.35
N THR A 737 28.60 38.53 24.07
CA THR A 737 28.65 37.61 22.94
C THR A 737 29.52 38.15 21.80
N LYS A 738 29.96 37.27 20.92
CA LYS A 738 30.62 37.62 19.64
C LYS A 738 29.74 37.33 18.43
N ALA A 739 28.52 36.89 18.66
CA ALA A 739 27.60 36.47 17.62
C ALA A 739 26.77 37.65 17.12
N TYR A 740 27.41 38.61 16.44
CA TYR A 740 26.72 39.76 15.88
C TYR A 740 27.17 40.04 14.45
N ASP A 741 26.22 40.44 13.61
CA ASP A 741 26.46 40.76 12.20
C ASP A 741 26.29 42.27 11.91
N ALA A 742 25.88 43.07 12.91
CA ALA A 742 25.79 44.52 12.86
C ALA A 742 27.14 45.27 12.80
N GLN A 743 28.02 44.91 11.87
CA GLN A 743 29.34 45.54 11.65
C GLN A 743 29.24 47.00 11.14
N LYS A 744 28.10 47.34 10.53
CA LYS A 744 27.75 48.70 10.13
C LYS A 744 26.42 49.05 10.77
N GLN A 745 26.30 50.25 11.31
CA GLN A 745 25.14 50.66 12.12
C GLN A 745 24.67 52.06 11.70
N TYR A 746 23.36 52.26 11.63
CA TYR A 746 22.73 53.57 11.63
C TYR A 746 22.58 54.06 13.07
N VAL A 747 22.79 55.36 13.28
CA VAL A 747 22.42 56.03 14.53
C VAL A 747 20.95 56.43 14.42
N LEU A 748 20.07 55.76 15.16
CA LEU A 748 18.64 56.12 15.20
C LEU A 748 18.43 57.31 16.12
N GLU A 749 19.02 57.26 17.31
CA GLU A 749 19.04 58.35 18.29
C GLU A 749 20.45 58.49 18.86
N ALA A 750 21.05 59.66 18.67
CA ALA A 750 22.43 59.94 19.07
C ALA A 750 22.53 60.28 20.56
N ARG A 751 23.70 60.08 21.15
CA ARG A 751 24.03 60.66 22.46
C ARG A 751 23.93 62.18 22.40
N ASP A 752 23.42 62.80 23.46
CA ASP A 752 23.36 64.25 23.56
C ASP A 752 24.78 64.84 23.43
N SER A 753 24.95 65.79 22.52
CA SER A 753 26.24 66.42 22.21
C SER A 753 26.79 67.30 23.35
N THR A 754 26.05 67.41 24.44
CA THR A 754 26.35 68.25 25.60
C THR A 754 27.03 67.43 26.70
N GLY A 755 28.36 67.27 26.63
CA GLY A 755 29.12 66.68 27.73
C GLY A 755 30.59 66.40 27.43
N GLY A 756 31.40 67.46 27.35
CA GLY A 756 32.84 67.31 27.53
C GLY A 756 33.13 66.61 28.86
N SER A 757 33.92 65.53 28.82
CA SER A 757 34.48 64.78 29.96
C SER A 757 33.60 64.65 31.22
N ALA A 758 32.29 64.43 31.07
CA ALA A 758 31.46 64.05 32.19
C ALA A 758 31.63 62.55 32.41
N THR A 759 32.18 62.20 33.57
CA THR A 759 32.15 60.87 34.16
C THR A 759 30.73 60.28 33.98
N PRO A 760 30.58 59.00 33.61
CA PRO A 760 29.28 58.42 33.29
C PRO A 760 28.26 58.70 34.40
N PRO A 761 27.01 59.07 34.06
CA PRO A 761 26.02 59.44 35.07
C PRO A 761 25.83 58.29 36.07
N PRO A 762 25.68 58.57 37.38
CA PRO A 762 25.61 57.58 38.45
C PRO A 762 24.45 56.56 38.32
N ALA A 763 23.55 56.70 37.36
CA ALA A 763 22.39 55.82 37.19
C ALA A 763 22.77 54.38 36.81
N VAL A 764 23.77 54.19 35.95
CA VAL A 764 24.22 52.83 35.56
C VAL A 764 25.04 52.20 36.69
N LYS A 765 25.83 52.99 37.41
CA LYS A 765 26.58 52.54 38.59
C LYS A 765 25.64 52.19 39.75
N ARG A 766 24.55 52.94 39.96
CA ARG A 766 23.55 52.63 41.00
C ARG A 766 22.79 51.34 40.73
N TYR A 767 22.47 51.02 39.47
CA TYR A 767 21.82 49.74 39.15
C TYR A 767 22.77 48.54 39.33
N HIS A 768 24.05 48.71 38.95
CA HIS A 768 25.07 47.68 39.15
C HIS A 768 25.42 47.49 40.63
N ASP A 769 25.61 48.58 41.38
CA ASP A 769 25.97 48.54 42.81
C ASP A 769 24.79 48.17 43.72
N ALA A 770 23.55 48.50 43.36
CA ALA A 770 22.37 48.09 44.13
C ALA A 770 22.08 46.59 43.95
N HIS A 771 22.33 46.04 42.76
CA HIS A 771 22.15 44.61 42.50
C HIS A 771 23.26 43.76 43.14
N MET A 772 24.51 44.25 43.15
CA MET A 772 25.64 43.62 43.83
C MET A 772 25.62 43.76 45.38
N ARG A 773 24.74 44.61 45.94
CA ARG A 773 24.51 44.70 47.39
C ARG A 773 23.29 43.90 47.87
N TYR A 774 22.48 43.39 46.94
CA TYR A 774 21.27 42.61 47.24
C TYR A 774 21.50 41.09 47.07
N MET A 775 22.55 40.70 46.34
CA MET A 775 23.20 39.38 46.50
C MET A 775 24.25 39.44 47.60
#